data_AF-A0A6M0J288-F1
#
_entry.id   AF-A0A6M0J288-F1
#
_cell.length_a   1.000
_cell.length_b   1.000
_cell.length_c   1.000
_cell.angle_alpha   90.00
_cell.angle_beta   90.00
_cell.angle_gamma   90.00
#
_symmetry.space_group_name_H-M   'P 1'
#
loop_
_entity.id
_entity.type
_entity.pdbx_description
1 polymer ?
#
loop_
_entity_poly.entity_id
_entity_poly.type
_entity_poly.pdbx_seq_one_letter_code
_entity_poly.pdbx_strand_id
1 'polypeptide(L)'
;MSNKSPTSGFWNYVAECVRLMYWIYFKPFTFKRWLRDIHPELKPRDNPFDKQAEFRANPRLHRYAGQVWWLIAVVPMVAVLLVAPVYTLISGESFDWFISCFFLVGWFIGRVVDRGGNKNSLVILLVAVLTMFFAARFLSSGVAFDVAFGVAFGVMFDEVFNVAGDLPFGVAAGVAGVMAFGVAFGVAGGVVFDVAFDVAGGVAGGVARGVAFDVVFRILIGVVFIFGALSVYFWLTELLWILTLFLLFPNGKRVNCLRYLPPRFDELIILPLPLMDVMIVEAYRNNPTAACETIDYLISSTNQQKVAAQAISGIAGDILNRCQRLSDIVEIANQLAWIPSPAPKELGIVLPQFLDISQNVRASQEATSLYRQYELLNIPITALRQLAQSLALTKNARVAVSFGNTAQSWLTILETAQRTLNEQAQQSKEIRQVYIAGNSLDPETAKNRFKGRRDIFKEIESLTLSEQPPVLLLYGGRRTGKTSALKYLPYRIQANIVPLLVDLQGAASATTLKGLAENLAQQIIEAARRLPRRVYLPNPDANKLAEDPFPALQTWLAEIERNNSGKQFLLCLDEYERLSEVVEATSSRAPLNFIRNLLQHQRKWILLFSGSQELSELDDYWSDYLINTRALRMTYLHELEARDLIQQPVENFSDIYEPTAVDEIIQLTRCQPYLVQLVCYEVVELLNRDIRRNRREADTAKATAQDVKEVIPVVLERGDQYFRELWKSLADSDRSLLRRIIYGETPTQQDKGVIRKLTRKEILTPEGNAFQVPLVQKYIEQLLEEE
;
A
#
# COMPACT_ATOMS: atom_id res chain seq x y z
N MET A 1 7.26 -31.78 55.12
CA MET A 1 8.36 -32.59 54.55
C MET A 1 7.81 -33.42 53.40
N SER A 2 8.07 -33.00 52.15
CA SER A 2 7.84 -33.85 50.97
C SER A 2 9.20 -34.43 50.57
N ASN A 3 9.38 -35.71 50.83
CA ASN A 3 10.55 -36.49 50.40
C ASN A 3 10.55 -36.59 48.87
N LYS A 4 11.03 -35.55 48.18
CA LYS A 4 11.59 -35.74 46.85
C LYS A 4 12.97 -36.34 47.04
N SER A 5 13.16 -37.57 46.57
CA SER A 5 14.48 -38.20 46.59
C SER A 5 15.51 -37.25 45.95
N PRO A 6 16.72 -37.10 46.50
CA PRO A 6 17.76 -36.23 45.92
C PRO A 6 18.09 -36.60 44.46
N THR A 7 17.83 -37.85 44.08
CA THR A 7 17.95 -38.34 42.69
C THR A 7 16.92 -37.71 41.75
N SER A 8 15.68 -37.44 42.19
CA SER A 8 14.64 -36.81 41.36
C SER A 8 14.95 -35.35 40.98
N GLY A 9 15.61 -34.61 41.88
CA GLY A 9 16.03 -33.23 41.63
C GLY A 9 17.14 -33.13 40.59
N PHE A 10 18.10 -34.05 40.63
CA PHE A 10 19.20 -34.13 39.66
C PHE A 10 18.70 -34.50 38.26
N TRP A 11 17.86 -35.53 38.12
CA TRP A 11 17.31 -35.91 36.81
C TRP A 11 16.41 -34.83 36.20
N ASN A 12 15.66 -34.09 37.01
CA ASN A 12 14.90 -32.92 36.55
C ASN A 12 15.83 -31.80 36.04
N TYR A 13 16.95 -31.55 36.73
CA TYR A 13 17.94 -30.57 36.30
C TYR A 13 18.62 -30.97 34.98
N VAL A 14 18.98 -32.26 34.84
CA VAL A 14 19.53 -32.80 33.58
C VAL A 14 18.51 -32.68 32.45
N ALA A 15 17.24 -33.01 32.69
CA ALA A 15 16.18 -32.86 31.70
C ALA A 15 15.97 -31.39 31.28
N GLU A 16 16.06 -30.44 32.21
CA GLU A 16 16.05 -29.01 31.91
C GLU A 16 17.26 -28.60 31.03
N CYS A 17 18.46 -29.10 31.31
CA CYS A 17 19.66 -28.84 30.49
C CYS A 17 19.51 -29.41 29.07
N VAL A 18 19.01 -30.65 28.94
CA VAL A 18 18.76 -31.27 27.63
C VAL A 18 17.70 -30.49 26.85
N ARG A 19 16.65 -30.02 27.53
CA ARG A 19 15.62 -29.15 26.91
C ARG A 19 16.21 -27.83 26.43
N LEU A 20 17.10 -27.20 27.21
CA LEU A 20 17.79 -25.99 26.80
C LEU A 20 18.68 -26.22 25.59
N MET A 21 19.43 -27.33 25.57
CA MET A 21 20.24 -27.72 24.42
C MET A 21 19.38 -27.93 23.16
N TYR A 22 18.23 -28.60 23.31
CA TYR A 22 17.25 -28.75 22.24
C TYR A 22 16.70 -27.41 21.76
N TRP A 23 16.35 -26.49 22.67
CA TRP A 23 15.86 -25.16 22.29
C TRP A 23 16.92 -24.29 21.62
N ILE A 24 18.17 -24.36 22.08
CA ILE A 24 19.29 -23.61 21.48
C ILE A 24 19.50 -24.03 20.02
N TYR A 25 19.33 -25.33 19.71
CA TYR A 25 19.59 -25.86 18.37
C TYR A 25 18.36 -25.87 17.46
N PHE A 26 17.21 -26.33 17.93
CA PHE A 26 16.02 -26.55 17.11
C PHE A 26 14.90 -25.53 17.34
N LYS A 27 14.89 -24.80 18.47
CA LYS A 27 13.82 -23.82 18.79
C LYS A 27 14.33 -22.47 19.28
N PRO A 28 15.13 -21.75 18.48
CA PRO A 28 15.75 -20.51 18.92
C PRO A 28 14.75 -19.38 19.18
N PHE A 29 13.57 -19.36 18.55
CA PHE A 29 12.56 -18.33 18.82
C PHE A 29 11.87 -18.61 20.15
N THR A 30 11.53 -19.86 20.43
CA THR A 30 11.04 -20.29 21.76
C THR A 30 12.09 -19.99 22.83
N PHE A 31 13.37 -20.28 22.57
CA PHE A 31 14.48 -19.98 23.49
C PHE A 31 14.59 -18.49 23.78
N LYS A 32 14.57 -17.64 22.74
CA LYS A 32 14.64 -16.19 22.88
C LYS A 32 13.46 -15.63 23.68
N ARG A 33 12.25 -16.16 23.50
CA ARG A 33 11.06 -15.77 24.29
C ARG A 33 11.24 -16.16 25.75
N TRP A 34 11.68 -17.39 26.02
CA TRP A 34 11.95 -17.87 27.37
C TRP A 34 13.07 -17.08 28.09
N LEU A 35 14.12 -16.67 27.37
CA LEU A 35 15.17 -15.81 27.91
C LEU A 35 14.64 -14.42 28.28
N ARG A 36 13.76 -13.85 27.46
CA ARG A 36 13.12 -12.55 27.75
C ARG A 36 12.28 -12.59 29.03
N ASP A 37 11.61 -13.72 29.30
CA ASP A 37 10.85 -13.94 30.54
C ASP A 37 11.75 -14.02 31.79
N ILE A 38 13.04 -14.35 31.61
CA ILE A 38 14.03 -14.36 32.69
C ILE A 38 14.64 -12.97 32.84
N HIS A 39 15.08 -12.34 31.75
CA HIS A 39 15.64 -11.00 31.75
C HIS A 39 15.45 -10.32 30.38
N PRO A 40 14.87 -9.10 30.31
CA PRO A 40 14.45 -8.47 29.05
C PRO A 40 15.61 -8.15 28.08
N GLU A 41 16.80 -7.86 28.61
CA GLU A 41 17.98 -7.51 27.79
C GLU A 41 18.82 -8.72 27.35
N LEU A 42 18.54 -9.92 27.86
CA LEU A 42 19.39 -11.10 27.63
C LEU A 42 19.12 -11.70 26.24
N LYS A 43 20.12 -11.69 25.36
CA LYS A 43 20.03 -12.29 24.02
C LYS A 43 20.65 -13.70 24.02
N PRO A 44 20.26 -14.58 23.07
CA PRO A 44 20.76 -15.95 22.98
C PRO A 44 22.28 -16.12 22.85
N ARG A 45 23.01 -15.08 22.43
CA ARG A 45 24.48 -15.10 22.26
C ARG A 45 25.24 -14.45 23.41
N ASP A 46 24.54 -13.83 24.36
CA ASP A 46 25.16 -13.09 25.46
C ASP A 46 25.67 -14.08 26.51
N ASN A 47 26.80 -13.74 27.14
CA ASN A 47 27.31 -14.54 28.24
C ASN A 47 26.46 -14.27 29.50
N PRO A 48 25.74 -15.26 30.08
CA PRO A 48 24.90 -15.02 31.24
C PRO A 48 25.69 -14.58 32.48
N PHE A 49 27.00 -14.81 32.49
CA PHE A 49 27.90 -14.38 33.55
C PHE A 49 28.25 -12.89 33.52
N ASP A 50 27.94 -12.16 32.44
CA ASP A 50 28.14 -10.70 32.37
C ASP A 50 27.17 -9.95 33.30
N LYS A 51 26.04 -10.58 33.66
CA LYS A 51 25.03 -10.05 34.59
C LYS A 51 25.10 -10.68 35.99
N GLN A 52 26.30 -11.14 36.41
CA GLN A 52 26.52 -11.76 37.72
C GLN A 52 26.03 -10.92 38.91
N ALA A 53 26.09 -9.60 38.81
CA ALA A 53 25.63 -8.67 39.86
C ALA A 53 24.13 -8.84 40.18
N GLU A 54 23.33 -9.28 39.22
CA GLU A 54 21.87 -9.41 39.33
C GLU A 54 21.42 -10.81 39.81
N PHE A 55 22.35 -11.77 39.96
CA PHE A 55 22.03 -13.15 40.36
C PHE A 55 21.33 -13.26 41.72
N ARG A 56 21.60 -12.31 42.62
CA ARG A 56 20.93 -12.24 43.93
C ARG A 56 19.46 -11.80 43.82
N ALA A 57 19.15 -10.93 42.87
CA ALA A 57 17.80 -10.43 42.64
C ALA A 57 16.96 -11.38 41.77
N ASN A 58 17.60 -12.16 40.88
CA ASN A 58 16.93 -13.06 39.96
C ASN A 58 17.48 -14.51 40.04
N PRO A 59 16.86 -15.39 40.86
CA PRO A 59 17.35 -16.77 41.03
C PRO A 59 17.20 -17.63 39.76
N ARG A 60 16.29 -17.26 38.84
CA ARG A 60 16.14 -17.96 37.55
C ARG A 60 17.34 -17.69 36.63
N LEU A 61 17.85 -16.45 36.63
CA LEU A 61 19.06 -16.08 35.88
C LEU A 61 20.30 -16.83 36.39
N HIS A 62 20.46 -16.93 37.71
CA HIS A 62 21.55 -17.70 38.32
C HIS A 62 21.51 -19.18 37.94
N ARG A 63 20.31 -19.79 37.99
CA ARG A 63 20.11 -21.19 37.61
C ARG A 63 20.40 -21.43 36.12
N TYR A 64 19.97 -20.52 35.25
CA TYR A 64 20.28 -20.55 33.81
C TYR A 64 21.79 -20.44 33.54
N ALA A 65 22.49 -19.51 34.19
CA ALA A 65 23.94 -19.36 34.05
C ALA A 65 24.69 -20.65 34.42
N GLY A 66 24.24 -21.32 35.50
CA GLY A 66 24.76 -22.64 35.89
C GLY A 66 24.49 -23.73 34.84
N GLN A 67 23.30 -23.75 34.25
CA GLN A 67 22.91 -24.72 33.21
C GLN A 67 23.75 -24.54 31.93
N VAL A 68 23.93 -23.29 31.48
CA VAL A 68 24.76 -22.96 30.31
C VAL A 68 26.22 -23.38 30.52
N TRP A 69 26.77 -23.12 31.72
CA TRP A 69 28.13 -23.51 32.04
C TRP A 69 28.33 -25.03 31.95
N TRP A 70 27.42 -25.82 32.54
CA TRP A 70 27.48 -27.27 32.47
C TRP A 70 27.33 -27.80 31.05
N LEU A 71 26.41 -27.23 30.25
CA LEU A 71 26.25 -27.60 28.85
C LEU A 71 27.56 -27.36 28.07
N ILE A 72 28.17 -26.19 28.21
CA ILE A 72 29.40 -25.85 27.49
C ILE A 72 30.60 -26.70 27.94
N ALA A 73 30.66 -27.04 29.23
CA ALA A 73 31.74 -27.86 29.78
C ALA A 73 31.63 -29.34 29.36
N VAL A 74 30.42 -29.89 29.30
CA VAL A 74 30.19 -31.34 29.14
C VAL A 74 29.92 -31.74 27.68
N VAL A 75 29.27 -30.90 26.87
CA VAL A 75 28.90 -31.23 25.48
C VAL A 75 30.10 -31.70 24.64
N PRO A 76 31.29 -31.05 24.68
CA PRO A 76 32.45 -31.53 23.91
C PRO A 76 32.94 -32.92 24.33
N MET A 77 32.86 -33.27 25.63
CA MET A 77 33.23 -34.61 26.11
C MET A 77 32.26 -35.66 25.55
N VAL A 78 30.96 -35.37 25.59
CA VAL A 78 29.92 -36.26 25.05
C VAL A 78 30.04 -36.39 23.53
N ALA A 79 30.33 -35.28 22.82
CA ALA A 79 30.50 -35.28 21.38
C ALA A 79 31.68 -36.16 20.95
N VAL A 80 32.83 -36.06 21.62
CA VAL A 80 34.00 -36.92 21.36
C VAL A 80 33.67 -38.38 21.60
N LEU A 81 32.96 -38.70 22.70
CA LEU A 81 32.54 -40.08 23.00
C LEU A 81 31.58 -40.67 21.95
N LEU A 82 30.72 -39.85 21.34
CA LEU A 82 29.79 -40.28 20.30
C LEU A 82 30.45 -40.36 18.92
N VAL A 83 31.37 -39.45 18.60
CA VAL A 83 32.03 -39.38 17.30
C VAL A 83 33.16 -40.39 17.18
N ALA A 84 33.92 -40.64 18.24
CA ALA A 84 35.08 -41.54 18.19
C ALA A 84 34.74 -42.96 17.67
N PRO A 85 33.67 -43.65 18.13
CA PRO A 85 33.28 -44.96 17.59
C PRO A 85 32.90 -44.90 16.10
N VAL A 86 32.16 -43.87 15.70
CA VAL A 86 31.74 -43.67 14.31
C VAL A 86 32.94 -43.39 13.41
N TYR A 87 33.87 -42.55 13.88
CA TYR A 87 35.14 -42.28 13.20
C TYR A 87 35.93 -43.56 12.99
N THR A 88 36.11 -44.39 14.03
CA THR A 88 36.83 -45.66 13.89
C THR A 88 36.15 -46.62 12.91
N LEU A 89 34.81 -46.62 12.87
CA LEU A 89 34.03 -47.48 11.98
C LEU A 89 34.13 -47.05 10.50
N ILE A 90 34.13 -45.74 10.25
CA ILE A 90 34.14 -45.17 8.89
C ILE A 90 35.57 -45.07 8.31
N SER A 91 36.52 -44.63 9.13
CA SER A 91 37.90 -44.38 8.68
C SER A 91 38.78 -45.62 8.69
N GLY A 92 38.44 -46.64 9.49
CA GLY A 92 39.27 -47.83 9.71
C GLY A 92 40.53 -47.58 10.55
N GLU A 93 40.77 -46.35 11.00
CA GLU A 93 41.90 -45.98 11.88
C GLU A 93 41.47 -45.91 13.35
N SER A 94 42.39 -46.18 14.29
CA SER A 94 42.12 -46.05 15.72
C SER A 94 42.09 -44.58 16.14
N PHE A 95 41.00 -44.17 16.81
CA PHE A 95 40.86 -42.82 17.35
C PHE A 95 41.89 -42.56 18.45
N ASP A 96 42.64 -41.46 18.36
CA ASP A 96 43.63 -41.08 19.37
C ASP A 96 42.95 -40.50 20.61
N TRP A 97 42.59 -41.40 21.51
CA TRP A 97 41.99 -41.07 22.80
C TRP A 97 42.93 -40.27 23.69
N PHE A 98 44.25 -40.42 23.55
CA PHE A 98 45.20 -39.75 24.42
C PHE A 98 45.23 -38.24 24.16
N ILE A 99 45.36 -37.84 22.90
CA ILE A 99 45.34 -36.42 22.49
C ILE A 99 43.98 -35.81 22.78
N SER A 100 42.90 -36.53 22.49
CA SER A 100 41.53 -36.05 22.69
C SER A 100 41.19 -35.85 24.17
N CYS A 101 41.57 -36.79 25.04
CA CYS A 101 41.39 -36.65 26.49
C CYS A 101 42.17 -35.45 27.04
N PHE A 102 43.40 -35.23 26.57
CA PHE A 102 44.19 -34.07 27.01
C PHE A 102 43.54 -32.75 26.59
N PHE A 103 43.08 -32.65 25.34
CA PHE A 103 42.34 -31.49 24.85
C PHE A 103 41.08 -31.24 25.68
N LEU A 104 40.30 -32.28 25.99
CA LEU A 104 39.09 -32.17 26.82
C LEU A 104 39.40 -31.73 28.26
N VAL A 105 40.50 -32.19 28.85
CA VAL A 105 40.96 -31.75 30.18
C VAL A 105 41.37 -30.28 30.14
N GLY A 106 42.18 -29.86 29.16
CA GLY A 106 42.55 -28.46 28.97
C GLY A 106 41.33 -27.55 28.73
N TRP A 107 40.37 -28.00 27.92
CA TRP A 107 39.10 -27.32 27.68
C TRP A 107 38.29 -27.15 28.97
N PHE A 108 38.14 -28.22 29.75
CA PHE A 108 37.40 -28.19 31.00
C PHE A 108 38.04 -27.25 32.02
N ILE A 109 39.37 -27.29 32.17
CA ILE A 109 40.13 -26.38 33.03
C ILE A 109 39.92 -24.93 32.56
N GLY A 110 40.01 -24.65 31.25
CA GLY A 110 39.74 -23.34 30.68
C GLY A 110 38.33 -22.80 31.02
N ARG A 111 37.30 -23.66 31.01
CA ARG A 111 35.92 -23.27 31.38
C ARG A 111 35.71 -23.07 32.88
N VAL A 112 36.49 -23.74 33.72
CA VAL A 112 36.52 -23.47 35.17
C VAL A 112 37.15 -22.10 35.44
N VAL A 113 38.17 -21.69 34.68
CA VAL A 113 38.79 -20.35 34.77
C VAL A 113 37.79 -19.25 34.40
N ASP A 114 37.01 -19.44 33.33
CA ASP A 114 36.01 -18.48 32.85
C ASP A 114 34.88 -18.18 33.87
N ARG A 115 34.67 -19.08 34.83
CA ARG A 115 33.66 -18.95 35.90
C ARG A 115 34.16 -18.18 37.13
N GLY A 116 35.48 -18.05 37.31
CA GLY A 116 36.09 -17.50 38.52
C GLY A 116 36.73 -16.13 38.32
N GLY A 117 36.55 -15.21 39.27
CA GLY A 117 37.16 -13.88 39.23
C GLY A 117 38.69 -13.84 39.41
N ASN A 118 39.36 -14.99 39.58
CA ASN A 118 40.78 -15.07 39.91
C ASN A 118 41.59 -15.71 38.77
N LYS A 119 41.81 -14.93 37.71
CA LYS A 119 42.39 -15.39 36.43
C LYS A 119 43.84 -15.89 36.54
N ASN A 120 44.61 -15.44 37.54
CA ASN A 120 46.07 -15.67 37.55
C ASN A 120 46.50 -17.07 38.04
N SER A 121 45.84 -17.62 39.06
CA SER A 121 46.30 -18.89 39.68
C SER A 121 45.96 -20.14 38.84
N LEU A 122 44.87 -20.08 38.08
CA LEU A 122 44.43 -21.20 37.22
C LEU A 122 45.08 -21.21 35.83
N VAL A 123 45.54 -20.05 35.33
CA VAL A 123 46.37 -19.97 34.11
C VAL A 123 47.72 -20.66 34.35
N ILE A 124 48.30 -20.50 35.54
CA ILE A 124 49.53 -21.20 35.94
C ILE A 124 49.31 -22.73 35.93
N LEU A 125 48.16 -23.22 36.39
CA LEU A 125 47.81 -24.63 36.34
C LEU A 125 47.63 -25.14 34.89
N LEU A 126 46.99 -24.35 34.02
CA LEU A 126 46.80 -24.70 32.61
C LEU A 126 48.13 -24.74 31.86
N VAL A 127 49.03 -23.79 32.12
CA VAL A 127 50.41 -23.79 31.62
C VAL A 127 51.14 -25.02 32.13
N ALA A 128 51.07 -25.34 33.42
CA ALA A 128 51.71 -26.52 34.01
C ALA A 128 51.27 -27.83 33.36
N VAL A 129 49.96 -27.99 33.10
CA VAL A 129 49.38 -29.17 32.43
C VAL A 129 49.82 -29.26 30.96
N LEU A 130 49.88 -28.12 30.23
CA LEU A 130 50.43 -28.04 28.87
C LEU A 130 51.91 -28.42 28.81
N THR A 131 52.75 -27.90 29.72
CA THR A 131 54.16 -28.30 29.83
C THR A 131 54.31 -29.79 30.17
N MET A 132 53.47 -30.34 31.03
CA MET A 132 53.49 -31.76 31.37
C MET A 132 53.12 -32.65 30.17
N PHE A 133 52.22 -32.18 29.29
CA PHE A 133 51.88 -32.87 28.04
C PHE A 133 53.00 -32.85 27.01
N PHE A 134 53.65 -31.70 26.80
CA PHE A 134 54.84 -31.64 25.96
C PHE A 134 55.94 -32.56 26.50
N ALA A 135 56.16 -32.59 27.82
CA ALA A 135 57.10 -33.50 28.44
C ALA A 135 56.73 -34.99 28.21
N ALA A 136 55.47 -35.37 28.40
CA ALA A 136 55.01 -36.76 28.23
C ALA A 136 55.06 -37.25 26.78
N ARG A 137 54.78 -36.39 25.79
CA ARG A 137 54.85 -36.75 24.36
C ARG A 137 56.29 -36.82 23.84
N PHE A 138 57.19 -36.00 24.39
CA PHE A 138 58.62 -36.09 24.09
C PHE A 138 59.30 -37.29 24.77
N LEU A 139 58.78 -37.72 25.93
CA LEU A 139 59.21 -38.94 26.61
C LEU A 139 58.92 -40.22 25.79
N SER A 140 57.84 -40.25 25.00
CA SER A 140 57.54 -41.39 24.11
C SER A 140 58.28 -41.37 22.78
N SER A 141 58.87 -40.24 22.37
CA SER A 141 59.72 -40.13 21.17
C SER A 141 61.22 -40.27 21.44
N GLY A 142 61.62 -40.64 22.67
CA GLY A 142 62.95 -41.15 22.97
C GLY A 142 64.12 -40.24 22.57
N VAL A 143 64.04 -38.92 22.80
CA VAL A 143 65.23 -38.04 22.72
C VAL A 143 65.13 -36.88 23.72
N ALA A 144 66.12 -36.82 24.62
CA ALA A 144 66.55 -35.70 25.47
C ALA A 144 65.58 -35.13 26.53
N PHE A 145 65.49 -35.81 27.67
CA PHE A 145 64.86 -35.30 28.91
C PHE A 145 65.69 -34.20 29.63
N ASP A 146 67.01 -34.12 29.40
CA ASP A 146 67.91 -33.24 30.16
C ASP A 146 67.79 -31.74 29.83
N VAL A 147 67.45 -31.38 28.59
CA VAL A 147 67.52 -29.97 28.15
C VAL A 147 66.25 -29.20 28.51
N ALA A 148 65.07 -29.86 28.48
CA ALA A 148 63.81 -29.22 28.84
C ALA A 148 63.63 -29.11 30.37
N PHE A 149 64.11 -30.10 31.14
CA PHE A 149 64.05 -30.07 32.60
C PHE A 149 64.97 -28.97 33.17
N GLY A 150 66.15 -28.76 32.58
CA GLY A 150 67.09 -27.71 32.99
C GLY A 150 66.57 -26.28 32.80
N VAL A 151 65.79 -26.01 31.75
CA VAL A 151 65.26 -24.66 31.46
C VAL A 151 64.02 -24.35 32.30
N ALA A 152 63.14 -25.32 32.54
CA ALA A 152 61.96 -25.11 33.40
C ALA A 152 62.33 -25.00 34.89
N PHE A 153 63.35 -25.74 35.34
CA PHE A 153 63.85 -25.64 36.72
C PHE A 153 64.70 -24.38 36.92
N GLY A 154 65.46 -23.94 35.90
CA GLY A 154 66.26 -22.72 35.93
C GLY A 154 65.44 -21.44 36.04
N VAL A 155 64.28 -21.36 35.38
CA VAL A 155 63.41 -20.16 35.44
C VAL A 155 62.59 -20.10 36.75
N MET A 156 62.37 -21.22 37.44
CA MET A 156 61.68 -21.24 38.74
C MET A 156 62.62 -20.96 39.94
N PHE A 157 63.93 -21.11 39.78
CA PHE A 157 64.90 -20.94 40.87
C PHE A 157 65.53 -19.54 40.93
N ASP A 158 65.54 -18.80 39.81
CA ASP A 158 66.21 -17.49 39.71
C ASP A 158 65.39 -16.33 40.29
N GLU A 159 64.09 -16.55 40.57
CA GLU A 159 63.21 -15.52 41.16
C GLU A 159 62.98 -15.72 42.68
N VAL A 160 63.65 -16.70 43.31
CA VAL A 160 63.48 -17.02 44.74
C VAL A 160 64.74 -16.82 45.60
N PHE A 161 65.95 -16.71 45.02
CA PHE A 161 67.16 -16.44 45.80
C PHE A 161 68.17 -15.56 45.05
N ASN A 162 68.15 -14.25 45.33
CA ASN A 162 69.37 -13.43 45.50
C ASN A 162 69.02 -12.03 46.06
N VAL A 163 68.92 -11.97 47.38
CA VAL A 163 69.26 -10.76 48.17
C VAL A 163 70.67 -10.99 48.70
N ALA A 164 71.52 -9.97 48.53
CA ALA A 164 72.88 -9.78 49.04
C ALA A 164 74.05 -10.36 48.22
N GLY A 165 74.86 -9.45 47.64
CA GLY A 165 76.26 -9.73 47.26
C GLY A 165 76.74 -9.06 45.96
N ASP A 166 77.15 -7.80 46.06
CA ASP A 166 77.84 -6.88 45.12
C ASP A 166 78.72 -7.43 43.94
N LEU A 167 78.47 -6.86 42.74
CA LEU A 167 79.33 -6.23 41.68
C LEU A 167 80.76 -6.74 41.31
N PRO A 168 81.37 -6.39 40.12
CA PRO A 168 80.89 -5.83 38.83
C PRO A 168 81.45 -6.51 37.53
N PHE A 169 81.03 -5.96 36.37
CA PHE A 169 81.52 -6.08 34.97
C PHE A 169 80.82 -7.14 34.07
N GLY A 170 80.26 -6.82 32.90
CA GLY A 170 80.22 -5.57 32.16
C GLY A 170 79.30 -5.61 30.92
N VAL A 171 78.64 -4.46 30.70
CA VAL A 171 78.40 -3.75 29.42
C VAL A 171 77.88 -4.54 28.21
N ALA A 172 76.57 -4.47 27.99
CA ALA A 172 75.92 -3.94 26.78
C ALA A 172 74.42 -3.76 27.11
N ALA A 173 74.03 -2.60 27.67
CA ALA A 173 73.38 -1.51 26.92
C ALA A 173 72.25 -2.01 25.99
N GLY A 174 70.98 -1.63 26.16
CA GLY A 174 70.42 -0.64 27.05
C GLY A 174 69.09 -0.12 26.49
N VAL A 175 68.20 0.16 27.43
CA VAL A 175 67.27 1.30 27.46
C VAL A 175 65.95 1.20 26.68
N ALA A 176 64.93 1.58 27.46
CA ALA A 176 63.57 2.02 27.13
C ALA A 176 62.56 0.89 26.83
N GLY A 177 61.62 0.56 27.71
CA GLY A 177 61.01 1.36 28.75
C GLY A 177 59.64 1.87 28.31
N VAL A 178 58.62 1.22 28.89
CA VAL A 178 57.35 1.83 29.34
C VAL A 178 56.41 2.36 28.26
N MET A 179 55.34 1.59 28.00
CA MET A 179 53.91 1.92 28.17
C MET A 179 53.11 0.79 27.49
N ALA A 180 52.51 -0.14 28.21
CA ALA A 180 51.16 0.00 28.77
C ALA A 180 50.11 0.50 27.76
N PHE A 181 49.19 -0.40 27.41
CA PHE A 181 47.85 -0.16 26.89
C PHE A 181 47.66 0.35 25.46
N GLY A 182 47.25 -0.57 24.59
CA GLY A 182 46.67 -0.33 23.28
C GLY A 182 45.76 -1.49 22.84
N VAL A 183 44.79 -1.80 23.71
CA VAL A 183 43.49 -2.46 23.47
C VAL A 183 43.30 -3.18 22.12
N ALA A 184 43.14 -4.50 22.24
CA ALA A 184 42.08 -5.33 21.65
C ALA A 184 41.67 -5.14 20.17
N PHE A 185 41.50 -6.30 19.53
CA PHE A 185 40.85 -6.56 18.25
C PHE A 185 41.71 -6.41 16.99
N GLY A 186 42.18 -7.57 16.52
CA GLY A 186 42.64 -7.73 15.16
C GLY A 186 43.18 -9.14 14.89
N VAL A 187 42.28 -10.09 14.63
CA VAL A 187 42.60 -11.24 13.75
C VAL A 187 43.72 -12.18 14.26
N ALA A 188 43.62 -12.67 15.50
CA ALA A 188 44.59 -13.64 16.06
C ALA A 188 44.13 -15.12 15.95
N GLY A 189 43.47 -15.49 14.83
CA GLY A 189 43.00 -16.86 14.61
C GLY A 189 43.45 -17.50 13.30
N GLY A 190 44.20 -16.80 12.45
CA GLY A 190 44.45 -17.24 11.07
C GLY A 190 45.89 -17.33 10.62
N VAL A 191 46.89 -16.98 11.46
CA VAL A 191 48.28 -16.88 10.97
C VAL A 191 49.32 -17.53 11.89
N VAL A 192 48.95 -17.99 13.10
CA VAL A 192 49.92 -18.64 14.02
C VAL A 192 49.90 -20.17 13.91
N PHE A 193 48.89 -20.75 13.24
CA PHE A 193 48.85 -22.20 13.00
C PHE A 193 49.57 -22.65 11.71
N ASP A 194 49.79 -21.74 10.74
CA ASP A 194 50.51 -22.07 9.49
C ASP A 194 52.03 -22.04 9.64
N VAL A 195 52.58 -21.29 10.60
CA VAL A 195 54.04 -21.11 10.72
C VAL A 195 54.70 -22.12 11.68
N ALA A 196 53.92 -22.77 12.56
CA ALA A 196 54.47 -23.72 13.54
C ALA A 196 54.59 -25.17 13.01
N PHE A 197 53.96 -25.51 11.88
CA PHE A 197 54.09 -26.84 11.26
C PHE A 197 55.05 -26.89 10.05
N ASP A 198 55.45 -25.73 9.52
CA ASP A 198 56.34 -25.65 8.34
C ASP A 198 57.84 -25.67 8.66
N VAL A 199 58.24 -25.67 9.93
CA VAL A 199 59.68 -25.67 10.33
C VAL A 199 60.14 -26.98 10.99
N ALA A 200 59.27 -27.99 11.14
CA ALA A 200 59.66 -29.31 11.65
C ALA A 200 59.37 -30.49 10.69
N GLY A 201 58.95 -30.20 9.45
CA GLY A 201 58.52 -31.22 8.47
C GLY A 201 59.02 -31.04 7.03
N GLY A 202 60.04 -30.21 6.77
CA GLY A 202 60.79 -30.25 5.52
C GLY A 202 61.97 -31.21 5.71
N VAL A 203 62.13 -32.30 4.95
CA VAL A 203 62.33 -32.32 3.51
C VAL A 203 61.87 -33.69 2.96
N ALA A 204 61.20 -33.66 1.79
CA ALA A 204 60.88 -34.76 0.86
C ALA A 204 59.47 -35.37 0.82
N GLY A 205 58.45 -34.84 1.53
CA GLY A 205 57.06 -35.35 1.40
C GLY A 205 55.92 -34.34 1.30
N GLY A 206 56.19 -33.04 1.47
CA GLY A 206 55.16 -32.06 1.87
C GLY A 206 54.30 -31.42 0.77
N VAL A 207 54.78 -31.29 -0.47
CA VAL A 207 54.14 -30.33 -1.40
C VAL A 207 52.88 -30.87 -2.07
N ALA A 208 52.77 -32.18 -2.33
CA ALA A 208 51.56 -32.76 -2.92
C ALA A 208 50.46 -33.05 -1.88
N ARG A 209 50.83 -33.30 -0.62
CA ARG A 209 49.88 -33.59 0.47
C ARG A 209 49.39 -32.32 1.17
N GLY A 210 50.25 -31.31 1.38
CA GLY A 210 49.89 -30.08 2.09
C GLY A 210 48.90 -29.20 1.34
N VAL A 211 49.07 -29.03 0.03
CA VAL A 211 48.15 -28.20 -0.79
C VAL A 211 46.81 -28.91 -1.03
N ALA A 212 46.81 -30.23 -1.18
CA ALA A 212 45.59 -31.01 -1.30
C ALA A 212 44.81 -31.03 0.03
N PHE A 213 45.50 -31.16 1.18
CA PHE A 213 44.85 -31.18 2.49
C PHE A 213 44.32 -29.79 2.87
N ASP A 214 45.02 -28.68 2.63
CA ASP A 214 44.52 -27.33 2.95
C ASP A 214 43.33 -26.93 2.07
N VAL A 215 43.34 -27.24 0.76
CA VAL A 215 42.22 -26.96 -0.13
C VAL A 215 41.02 -27.88 0.18
N VAL A 216 41.25 -29.18 0.41
CA VAL A 216 40.19 -30.13 0.78
C VAL A 216 39.64 -29.82 2.18
N PHE A 217 40.45 -29.38 3.13
CA PHE A 217 40.04 -29.00 4.48
C PHE A 217 39.30 -27.65 4.49
N ARG A 218 39.71 -26.66 3.71
CA ARG A 218 38.96 -25.39 3.54
C ARG A 218 37.65 -25.58 2.79
N ILE A 219 37.61 -26.47 1.80
CA ILE A 219 36.38 -26.85 1.10
C ILE A 219 35.50 -27.71 2.00
N LEU A 220 36.03 -28.67 2.76
CA LEU A 220 35.25 -29.48 3.71
C LEU A 220 34.71 -28.63 4.85
N ILE A 221 35.50 -27.71 5.43
CA ILE A 221 35.00 -26.78 6.43
C ILE A 221 33.99 -25.82 5.80
N GLY A 222 34.24 -25.29 4.61
CA GLY A 222 33.29 -24.44 3.90
C GLY A 222 31.97 -25.16 3.60
N VAL A 223 32.03 -26.40 3.13
CA VAL A 223 30.87 -27.26 2.82
C VAL A 223 30.17 -27.70 4.11
N VAL A 224 30.88 -28.17 5.14
CA VAL A 224 30.29 -28.54 6.44
C VAL A 224 29.70 -27.33 7.15
N PHE A 225 30.29 -26.15 7.01
CA PHE A 225 29.76 -24.90 7.55
C PHE A 225 28.54 -24.42 6.76
N ILE A 226 28.52 -24.55 5.43
CA ILE A 226 27.35 -24.22 4.59
C ILE A 226 26.21 -25.21 4.83
N PHE A 227 26.47 -26.53 4.81
CA PHE A 227 25.47 -27.57 5.05
C PHE A 227 25.00 -27.61 6.51
N GLY A 228 25.88 -27.29 7.45
CA GLY A 228 25.56 -27.15 8.87
C GLY A 228 24.82 -25.86 9.21
N ALA A 229 25.13 -24.73 8.55
CA ALA A 229 24.41 -23.47 8.72
C ALA A 229 23.05 -23.46 8.02
N LEU A 230 22.89 -24.22 6.93
CA LEU A 230 21.61 -24.41 6.21
C LEU A 230 20.79 -25.60 6.73
N SER A 231 21.31 -26.37 7.69
CA SER A 231 20.68 -27.58 8.25
C SER A 231 20.13 -28.56 7.20
N VAL A 232 20.75 -28.63 6.01
CA VAL A 232 20.22 -29.38 4.84
C VAL A 232 20.06 -30.87 5.13
N TYR A 233 20.89 -31.43 6.02
CA TYR A 233 20.81 -32.82 6.44
C TYR A 233 19.48 -33.16 7.13
N PHE A 234 18.96 -32.25 7.97
CA PHE A 234 17.68 -32.44 8.66
C PHE A 234 16.51 -32.27 7.70
N TRP A 235 16.62 -31.35 6.73
CA TRP A 235 15.56 -31.07 5.77
C TRP A 235 15.08 -32.30 4.97
N LEU A 236 15.99 -33.20 4.56
CA LEU A 236 15.60 -34.43 3.84
C LEU A 236 14.76 -35.37 4.73
N THR A 237 15.12 -35.48 6.01
CA THR A 237 14.38 -36.30 6.97
C THR A 237 13.01 -35.69 7.25
N GLU A 238 12.94 -34.36 7.38
CA GLU A 238 11.68 -33.62 7.54
C GLU A 238 10.78 -33.67 6.31
N LEU A 239 11.38 -33.67 5.10
CA LEU A 239 10.66 -33.88 3.85
C LEU A 239 10.06 -35.28 3.79
N LEU A 240 10.82 -36.31 4.14
CA LEU A 240 10.30 -37.68 4.21
C LEU A 240 9.18 -37.80 5.25
N TRP A 241 9.32 -37.10 6.39
CA TRP A 241 8.27 -37.03 7.40
C TRP A 241 7.00 -36.36 6.87
N ILE A 242 7.10 -35.22 6.17
CA ILE A 242 5.91 -34.53 5.65
C ILE A 242 5.22 -35.33 4.55
N LEU A 243 5.98 -36.02 3.70
CA LEU A 243 5.43 -36.95 2.71
C LEU A 243 4.71 -38.12 3.39
N THR A 244 5.28 -38.65 4.46
CA THR A 244 4.67 -39.73 5.25
C THR A 244 3.37 -39.26 5.91
N LEU A 245 3.35 -38.06 6.49
CA LEU A 245 2.12 -37.45 7.02
C LEU A 245 1.07 -37.23 5.92
N PHE A 246 1.49 -36.77 4.74
CA PHE A 246 0.59 -36.55 3.61
C PHE A 246 -0.06 -37.85 3.11
N LEU A 247 0.70 -38.95 3.07
CA LEU A 247 0.23 -40.26 2.61
C LEU A 247 -0.61 -41.01 3.66
N LEU A 248 -0.23 -40.96 4.93
CA LEU A 248 -0.89 -41.73 6.00
C LEU A 248 -2.22 -41.13 6.45
N PHE A 249 -2.43 -39.83 6.24
CA PHE A 249 -3.64 -39.14 6.69
C PHE A 249 -4.55 -38.76 5.51
N PRO A 250 -5.59 -39.57 5.22
CA PRO A 250 -6.53 -39.29 4.14
C PRO A 250 -7.33 -37.99 4.40
N ASN A 251 -7.86 -37.44 3.31
CA ASN A 251 -8.65 -36.21 3.29
C ASN A 251 -9.77 -36.27 4.36
N GLY A 252 -9.81 -35.28 5.26
CA GLY A 252 -10.77 -35.22 6.39
C GLY A 252 -10.14 -35.29 7.78
N LYS A 253 -8.98 -35.96 7.96
CA LYS A 253 -8.29 -36.07 9.27
C LYS A 253 -7.04 -35.19 9.40
N ARG A 254 -6.77 -34.33 8.42
CA ARG A 254 -5.55 -33.49 8.35
C ARG A 254 -5.41 -32.45 9.46
N VAL A 255 -6.48 -32.10 10.17
CA VAL A 255 -6.42 -31.24 11.37
C VAL A 255 -5.53 -31.86 12.45
N ASN A 256 -5.54 -33.20 12.60
CA ASN A 256 -4.69 -33.89 13.57
C ASN A 256 -3.21 -33.86 13.16
N CYS A 257 -2.92 -33.74 11.86
CA CYS A 257 -1.55 -33.62 11.34
C CYS A 257 -0.91 -32.28 11.69
N LEU A 258 -1.70 -31.22 11.89
CA LEU A 258 -1.16 -29.90 12.22
C LEU A 258 -0.30 -29.93 13.49
N ARG A 259 -0.57 -30.87 14.40
CA ARG A 259 0.22 -31.08 15.63
C ARG A 259 1.60 -31.69 15.41
N TYR A 260 1.79 -32.39 14.29
CA TYR A 260 3.01 -33.13 13.96
C TYR A 260 3.81 -32.48 12.82
N LEU A 261 3.49 -31.22 12.48
CA LEU A 261 4.21 -30.48 11.44
C LEU A 261 5.68 -30.28 11.84
N PRO A 262 6.64 -30.47 10.92
CA PRO A 262 8.07 -30.29 11.20
C PRO A 262 8.42 -28.94 11.86
N PRO A 263 7.82 -27.80 11.45
CA PRO A 263 8.05 -26.52 12.11
C PRO A 263 7.73 -26.48 13.62
N ARG A 264 6.92 -27.42 14.14
CA ARG A 264 6.66 -27.54 15.59
C ARG A 264 7.79 -28.23 16.35
N PHE A 265 8.69 -28.92 15.66
CA PHE A 265 9.85 -29.59 16.24
C PHE A 265 11.17 -28.89 15.89
N ASP A 266 11.22 -28.19 14.75
CA ASP A 266 12.35 -27.37 14.31
C ASP A 266 11.85 -26.02 13.77
N GLU A 267 12.19 -24.91 14.44
CA GLU A 267 11.81 -23.55 14.03
C GLU A 267 12.77 -22.95 12.98
N LEU A 268 13.94 -23.56 12.77
CA LEU A 268 15.01 -23.05 11.91
C LEU A 268 14.93 -23.52 10.47
N ILE A 269 13.93 -24.32 10.09
CA ILE A 269 13.77 -24.81 8.72
C ILE A 269 13.75 -23.62 7.76
N ILE A 270 14.82 -23.45 6.97
CA ILE A 270 15.00 -22.33 6.03
C ILE A 270 14.34 -22.64 4.69
N LEU A 271 14.49 -23.89 4.23
CA LEU A 271 13.94 -24.33 2.95
C LEU A 271 12.44 -24.62 3.10
N PRO A 272 11.58 -24.10 2.19
CA PRO A 272 10.15 -24.34 2.27
C PRO A 272 9.85 -25.82 2.08
N LEU A 273 9.08 -26.40 3.01
CA LEU A 273 8.62 -27.78 2.90
C LEU A 273 7.44 -27.86 1.92
N PRO A 274 7.53 -28.69 0.86
CA PRO A 274 6.44 -28.84 -0.09
C PRO A 274 5.22 -29.50 0.58
N LEU A 275 4.02 -29.23 0.05
CA LEU A 275 2.71 -29.79 0.47
C LEU A 275 2.18 -29.30 1.82
N MET A 276 3.00 -28.62 2.63
CA MET A 276 2.56 -28.08 3.92
C MET A 276 1.44 -27.05 3.74
N ASP A 277 1.55 -26.19 2.73
CA ASP A 277 0.51 -25.24 2.33
C ASP A 277 -0.82 -25.94 2.01
N VAL A 278 -0.78 -26.99 1.19
CA VAL A 278 -1.98 -27.77 0.82
C VAL A 278 -2.64 -28.42 2.03
N MET A 279 -1.84 -28.96 2.97
CA MET A 279 -2.36 -29.55 4.20
C MET A 279 -3.04 -28.52 5.10
N ILE A 280 -2.51 -27.31 5.19
CA ILE A 280 -3.11 -26.22 5.97
C ILE A 280 -4.43 -25.76 5.33
N VAL A 281 -4.45 -25.59 4.00
CA VAL A 281 -5.65 -25.22 3.24
C VAL A 281 -6.76 -26.26 3.44
N GLU A 282 -6.44 -27.54 3.37
CA GLU A 282 -7.43 -28.60 3.62
C GLU A 282 -7.87 -28.69 5.08
N ALA A 283 -6.96 -28.47 6.03
CA ALA A 283 -7.31 -28.47 7.45
C ALA A 283 -8.27 -27.32 7.82
N TYR A 284 -8.10 -26.16 7.19
CA TYR A 284 -9.00 -25.00 7.36
C TYR A 284 -10.46 -25.36 7.07
N ARG A 285 -10.72 -26.27 6.12
CA ARG A 285 -12.08 -26.72 5.75
C ARG A 285 -12.82 -27.41 6.90
N ASN A 286 -12.08 -28.09 7.78
CA ASN A 286 -12.65 -28.87 8.89
C ASN A 286 -12.57 -28.12 10.22
N ASN A 287 -11.50 -27.33 10.44
CA ASN A 287 -11.33 -26.53 11.64
C ASN A 287 -10.55 -25.23 11.32
N PRO A 288 -11.26 -24.11 11.09
CA PRO A 288 -10.63 -22.85 10.68
C PRO A 288 -9.76 -22.26 11.79
N THR A 289 -10.15 -22.38 13.07
CA THR A 289 -9.39 -21.79 14.18
C THR A 289 -8.02 -22.45 14.32
N ALA A 290 -7.96 -23.78 14.27
CA ALA A 290 -6.70 -24.53 14.36
C ALA A 290 -5.75 -24.25 13.18
N ALA A 291 -6.30 -24.00 11.98
CA ALA A 291 -5.51 -23.64 10.80
C ALA A 291 -4.95 -22.21 10.91
N CYS A 292 -5.77 -21.24 11.34
CA CYS A 292 -5.32 -19.85 11.58
C CYS A 292 -4.25 -19.78 12.67
N GLU A 293 -4.43 -20.47 13.81
CA GLU A 293 -3.41 -20.56 14.85
C GLU A 293 -2.07 -21.12 14.32
N THR A 294 -2.14 -22.08 13.40
CA THR A 294 -0.94 -22.66 12.78
C THR A 294 -0.28 -21.67 11.82
N ILE A 295 -1.05 -20.91 11.05
CA ILE A 295 -0.54 -19.84 10.17
C ILE A 295 0.14 -18.74 11.01
N ASP A 296 -0.50 -18.29 12.09
CA ASP A 296 0.05 -17.29 13.00
C ASP A 296 1.35 -17.78 13.65
N TYR A 297 1.42 -19.06 14.03
CA TYR A 297 2.64 -19.68 14.52
C TYR A 297 3.76 -19.66 13.48
N LEU A 298 3.45 -20.02 12.22
CA LEU A 298 4.44 -20.02 11.13
C LEU A 298 4.96 -18.61 10.85
N ILE A 299 4.11 -17.58 10.91
CA ILE A 299 4.49 -16.18 10.67
C ILE A 299 5.36 -15.63 11.82
N SER A 300 4.97 -15.90 13.06
CA SER A 300 5.55 -15.25 14.26
C SER A 300 6.74 -15.98 14.86
N SER A 301 6.84 -17.30 14.67
CA SER A 301 7.71 -18.17 15.47
C SER A 301 8.61 -19.09 14.62
N THR A 302 8.62 -18.95 13.29
CA THR A 302 9.43 -19.78 12.38
C THR A 302 9.93 -18.96 11.17
N ASN A 303 10.85 -19.53 10.38
CA ASN A 303 11.30 -18.95 9.10
C ASN A 303 10.41 -19.32 7.89
N GLN A 304 9.25 -19.94 8.11
CA GLN A 304 8.37 -20.48 7.06
C GLN A 304 7.27 -19.51 6.60
N GLN A 305 7.54 -18.20 6.63
CA GLN A 305 6.60 -17.15 6.21
C GLN A 305 6.11 -17.34 4.77
N LYS A 306 6.96 -17.85 3.88
CA LYS A 306 6.60 -18.14 2.48
C LYS A 306 5.51 -19.23 2.37
N VAL A 307 5.56 -20.25 3.23
CA VAL A 307 4.55 -21.31 3.24
C VAL A 307 3.25 -20.81 3.86
N ALA A 308 3.32 -19.99 4.92
CA ALA A 308 2.15 -19.32 5.48
C ALA A 308 1.47 -18.43 4.44
N ALA A 309 2.22 -17.65 3.68
CA ALA A 309 1.70 -16.83 2.58
C ALA A 309 1.00 -17.65 1.49
N GLN A 310 1.58 -18.79 1.09
CA GLN A 310 0.96 -19.71 0.13
C GLN A 310 -0.32 -20.35 0.67
N ALA A 311 -0.32 -20.76 1.95
CA ALA A 311 -1.51 -21.30 2.61
C ALA A 311 -2.64 -20.26 2.69
N ILE A 312 -2.34 -19.01 3.09
CA ILE A 312 -3.29 -17.90 3.09
C ILE A 312 -3.86 -17.69 1.68
N SER A 313 -3.00 -17.66 0.65
CA SER A 313 -3.44 -17.53 -0.74
C SER A 313 -4.34 -18.68 -1.19
N GLY A 314 -4.05 -19.91 -0.79
CA GLY A 314 -4.86 -21.08 -1.09
C GLY A 314 -6.21 -21.06 -0.38
N ILE A 315 -6.25 -20.66 0.89
CA ILE A 315 -7.50 -20.52 1.66
C ILE A 315 -8.37 -19.41 1.08
N ALA A 316 -7.77 -18.23 0.80
CA ALA A 316 -8.48 -17.13 0.15
C ALA A 316 -9.06 -17.58 -1.20
N GLY A 317 -8.27 -18.26 -2.04
CA GLY A 317 -8.75 -18.83 -3.30
C GLY A 317 -9.91 -19.82 -3.12
N ASP A 318 -9.84 -20.71 -2.13
CA ASP A 318 -10.91 -21.69 -1.84
C ASP A 318 -12.19 -21.01 -1.35
N ILE A 319 -12.09 -19.98 -0.50
CA ILE A 319 -13.25 -19.20 -0.03
C ILE A 319 -13.91 -18.48 -1.21
N LEU A 320 -13.14 -17.74 -2.01
CA LEU A 320 -13.68 -16.98 -3.13
C LEU A 320 -14.31 -17.90 -4.20
N ASN A 321 -13.73 -19.08 -4.44
CA ASN A 321 -14.24 -20.05 -5.43
C ASN A 321 -15.53 -20.76 -4.99
N ARG A 322 -15.87 -20.74 -3.70
CA ARG A 322 -17.08 -21.38 -3.16
C ARG A 322 -18.32 -20.50 -3.21
N CYS A 323 -18.17 -19.22 -3.52
CA CYS A 323 -19.31 -18.32 -3.64
C CYS A 323 -20.22 -18.80 -4.79
N GLN A 324 -21.48 -19.11 -4.46
CA GLN A 324 -22.49 -19.54 -5.43
C GLN A 324 -23.62 -18.53 -5.56
N ARG A 325 -23.82 -17.69 -4.53
CA ARG A 325 -24.89 -16.70 -4.47
C ARG A 325 -24.34 -15.29 -4.28
N LEU A 326 -25.19 -14.31 -4.59
CA LEU A 326 -24.90 -12.89 -4.37
C LEU A 326 -24.63 -12.58 -2.89
N SER A 327 -25.36 -13.22 -1.96
CA SER A 327 -25.15 -13.11 -0.52
C SER A 327 -23.74 -13.53 -0.10
N ASP A 328 -23.25 -14.63 -0.68
CA ASP A 328 -21.93 -15.17 -0.34
C ASP A 328 -20.85 -14.16 -0.70
N ILE A 329 -20.99 -13.50 -1.86
CA ILE A 329 -20.06 -12.45 -2.31
C ILE A 329 -20.02 -11.29 -1.33
N VAL A 330 -21.17 -10.88 -0.78
CA VAL A 330 -21.27 -9.75 0.17
C VAL A 330 -20.63 -10.07 1.53
N GLU A 331 -20.60 -11.33 1.93
CA GLU A 331 -20.02 -11.77 3.21
C GLU A 331 -18.50 -11.98 3.18
N ILE A 332 -17.88 -11.97 2.00
CA ILE A 332 -16.43 -12.26 1.84
C ILE A 332 -15.56 -11.34 2.68
N ALA A 333 -15.88 -10.05 2.73
CA ALA A 333 -15.13 -9.10 3.53
C ALA A 333 -15.08 -9.51 5.01
N ASN A 334 -16.16 -10.11 5.53
CA ASN A 334 -16.20 -10.62 6.89
C ASN A 334 -15.44 -11.95 7.02
N GLN A 335 -15.58 -12.85 6.04
CA GLN A 335 -14.93 -14.17 6.05
C GLN A 335 -13.40 -14.09 5.92
N LEU A 336 -12.89 -13.06 5.25
CA LEU A 336 -11.46 -12.83 5.03
C LEU A 336 -10.83 -11.81 6.02
N ALA A 337 -11.60 -11.34 7.01
CA ALA A 337 -11.14 -10.34 7.98
C ALA A 337 -9.94 -10.78 8.83
N TRP A 338 -9.69 -12.09 8.94
CA TRP A 338 -8.55 -12.64 9.67
C TRP A 338 -7.21 -12.54 8.92
N ILE A 339 -7.23 -12.21 7.62
CA ILE A 339 -6.01 -12.09 6.82
C ILE A 339 -5.20 -10.87 7.29
N PRO A 340 -3.88 -11.01 7.53
CA PRO A 340 -3.06 -9.90 8.00
C PRO A 340 -2.95 -8.77 6.95
N SER A 341 -2.88 -7.53 7.44
CA SER A 341 -2.59 -6.34 6.63
C SER A 341 -1.16 -5.86 6.88
N PRO A 342 -0.29 -5.72 5.86
CA PRO A 342 -0.56 -5.87 4.42
C PRO A 342 -0.68 -7.33 3.97
N ALA A 343 -1.51 -7.57 2.95
CA ALA A 343 -1.71 -8.89 2.38
C ALA A 343 -0.38 -9.47 1.80
N PRO A 344 -0.22 -10.81 1.78
CA PRO A 344 0.95 -11.45 1.19
C PRO A 344 1.19 -11.01 -0.26
N LYS A 345 2.46 -10.98 -0.70
CA LYS A 345 2.84 -10.53 -2.07
C LYS A 345 2.13 -11.32 -3.17
N GLU A 346 1.78 -12.57 -2.90
CA GLU A 346 1.05 -13.47 -3.79
C GLU A 346 -0.42 -13.03 -4.02
N LEU A 347 -1.02 -12.34 -3.04
CA LEU A 347 -2.40 -11.83 -3.06
C LEU A 347 -2.48 -10.32 -3.32
N GLY A 348 -1.35 -9.61 -3.24
CA GLY A 348 -1.28 -8.18 -2.92
C GLY A 348 -2.03 -7.22 -3.86
N ILE A 349 -2.29 -7.61 -5.12
CA ILE A 349 -3.07 -6.78 -6.06
C ILE A 349 -4.50 -7.32 -6.23
N VAL A 350 -4.66 -8.65 -6.18
CA VAL A 350 -5.90 -9.32 -6.57
C VAL A 350 -6.94 -9.33 -5.46
N LEU A 351 -6.53 -9.56 -4.22
CA LEU A 351 -7.45 -9.64 -3.08
C LEU A 351 -8.19 -8.32 -2.81
N PRO A 352 -7.52 -7.14 -2.77
CA PRO A 352 -8.21 -5.87 -2.60
C PRO A 352 -9.28 -5.64 -3.68
N GLN A 353 -9.01 -5.99 -4.93
CA GLN A 353 -9.97 -5.83 -6.02
C GLN A 353 -11.22 -6.71 -5.82
N PHE A 354 -11.08 -7.95 -5.35
CA PHE A 354 -12.24 -8.79 -5.00
C PHE A 354 -13.03 -8.23 -3.81
N LEU A 355 -12.36 -7.63 -2.82
CA LEU A 355 -13.01 -6.99 -1.68
C LEU A 355 -13.78 -5.73 -2.11
N ASP A 356 -13.20 -4.90 -2.98
CA ASP A 356 -13.88 -3.73 -3.55
C ASP A 356 -15.13 -4.14 -4.36
N ILE A 357 -15.02 -5.23 -5.13
CA ILE A 357 -16.15 -5.82 -5.86
C ILE A 357 -17.23 -6.29 -4.88
N SER A 358 -16.87 -7.00 -3.81
CA SER A 358 -17.80 -7.43 -2.75
C SER A 358 -18.53 -6.24 -2.12
N GLN A 359 -17.82 -5.14 -1.82
CA GLN A 359 -18.41 -3.92 -1.28
C GLN A 359 -19.38 -3.25 -2.27
N ASN A 360 -19.02 -3.17 -3.55
CA ASN A 360 -19.90 -2.63 -4.59
C ASN A 360 -21.17 -3.49 -4.77
N VAL A 361 -21.05 -4.82 -4.64
CA VAL A 361 -22.21 -5.72 -4.65
C VAL A 361 -23.09 -5.48 -3.42
N ARG A 362 -22.52 -5.28 -2.23
CA ARG A 362 -23.28 -4.90 -1.03
C ARG A 362 -24.06 -3.61 -1.24
N ALA A 363 -23.41 -2.57 -1.74
CA ALA A 363 -24.04 -1.29 -2.05
C ALA A 363 -25.17 -1.43 -3.07
N SER A 364 -25.04 -2.35 -4.03
CA SER A 364 -26.12 -2.65 -4.98
C SER A 364 -27.34 -3.30 -4.32
N GLN A 365 -27.15 -4.16 -3.30
CA GLN A 365 -28.26 -4.82 -2.59
C GLN A 365 -29.01 -3.87 -1.64
N GLU A 366 -28.31 -2.90 -1.07
CA GLU A 366 -28.88 -1.90 -0.14
C GLU A 366 -29.68 -0.80 -0.87
N ALA A 367 -29.65 -0.76 -2.21
CA ALA A 367 -30.36 0.24 -2.98
C ALA A 367 -31.89 0.08 -2.93
N THR A 368 -32.59 1.21 -2.87
CA THR A 368 -34.04 1.29 -2.59
C THR A 368 -34.96 0.88 -3.73
N SER A 369 -34.51 0.91 -4.99
CA SER A 369 -35.32 0.52 -6.16
C SER A 369 -34.65 -0.59 -6.96
N LEU A 370 -35.45 -1.51 -7.51
CA LEU A 370 -34.96 -2.65 -8.30
C LEU A 370 -34.13 -2.19 -9.50
N TYR A 371 -34.54 -1.10 -10.15
CA TYR A 371 -33.77 -0.50 -11.24
C TYR A 371 -32.38 -0.03 -10.78
N ARG A 372 -32.29 0.59 -9.60
CA ARG A 372 -31.01 1.07 -9.05
C ARG A 372 -30.12 -0.08 -8.61
N GLN A 373 -30.69 -1.16 -8.07
CA GLN A 373 -29.95 -2.40 -7.78
C GLN A 373 -29.34 -2.97 -9.08
N TYR A 374 -30.14 -3.05 -10.15
CA TYR A 374 -29.68 -3.44 -11.49
C TYR A 374 -28.56 -2.55 -12.04
N GLU A 375 -28.72 -1.22 -11.93
CA GLU A 375 -27.76 -0.26 -12.47
C GLU A 375 -26.43 -0.30 -11.72
N LEU A 376 -26.47 -0.37 -10.38
CA LEU A 376 -25.27 -0.41 -9.53
C LEU A 376 -24.45 -1.70 -9.73
N LEU A 377 -25.07 -2.80 -10.17
CA LEU A 377 -24.34 -4.03 -10.53
C LEU A 377 -23.43 -3.87 -11.76
N ASN A 378 -23.60 -2.84 -12.59
CA ASN A 378 -22.70 -2.59 -13.72
C ASN A 378 -21.26 -2.30 -13.28
N ILE A 379 -21.09 -1.64 -12.12
CA ILE A 379 -19.79 -1.28 -11.56
C ILE A 379 -18.97 -2.55 -11.21
N PRO A 380 -19.45 -3.46 -10.34
CA PRO A 380 -18.73 -4.68 -10.01
C PRO A 380 -18.56 -5.61 -11.22
N ILE A 381 -19.54 -5.69 -12.15
CA ILE A 381 -19.41 -6.50 -13.37
C ILE A 381 -18.26 -5.97 -14.26
N THR A 382 -18.17 -4.65 -14.45
CA THR A 382 -17.11 -4.05 -15.28
C THR A 382 -15.75 -4.22 -14.63
N ALA A 383 -15.64 -3.97 -13.33
CA ALA A 383 -14.41 -4.20 -12.56
C ALA A 383 -13.96 -5.66 -12.64
N LEU A 384 -14.89 -6.61 -12.53
CA LEU A 384 -14.60 -8.04 -12.60
C LEU A 384 -14.17 -8.48 -14.01
N ARG A 385 -14.74 -7.89 -15.08
CA ARG A 385 -14.28 -8.11 -16.46
C ARG A 385 -12.85 -7.62 -16.67
N GLN A 386 -12.54 -6.41 -16.18
CA GLN A 386 -11.18 -5.87 -16.24
C GLN A 386 -10.20 -6.72 -15.43
N LEU A 387 -10.62 -7.18 -14.24
CA LEU A 387 -9.85 -8.09 -13.41
C LEU A 387 -9.56 -9.40 -14.15
N ALA A 388 -10.57 -10.04 -14.73
CA ALA A 388 -10.41 -11.28 -15.49
C ALA A 388 -9.43 -11.10 -16.67
N GLN A 389 -9.48 -9.98 -17.39
CA GLN A 389 -8.54 -9.66 -18.47
C GLN A 389 -7.11 -9.45 -17.96
N SER A 390 -6.94 -8.74 -16.85
CA SER A 390 -5.63 -8.51 -16.23
C SER A 390 -4.99 -9.81 -15.73
N LEU A 391 -5.79 -10.71 -15.15
CA LEU A 391 -5.36 -12.03 -14.68
C LEU A 391 -4.93 -12.93 -15.84
N ALA A 392 -5.61 -12.87 -17.00
CA ALA A 392 -5.22 -13.61 -18.20
C ALA A 392 -3.84 -13.18 -18.76
N LEU A 393 -3.44 -11.93 -18.54
CA LEU A 393 -2.16 -11.36 -19.00
C LEU A 393 -1.02 -11.51 -17.96
N THR A 394 -1.32 -12.07 -16.79
CA THR A 394 -0.35 -12.18 -15.68
C THR A 394 0.62 -13.34 -15.91
N LYS A 395 1.91 -13.13 -15.62
CA LYS A 395 2.97 -14.15 -15.81
C LYS A 395 2.85 -15.36 -14.88
N ASN A 396 2.10 -15.25 -13.79
CA ASN A 396 1.93 -16.31 -12.78
C ASN A 396 0.77 -17.24 -13.13
N ALA A 397 1.05 -18.35 -13.80
CA ALA A 397 0.04 -19.32 -14.24
C ALA A 397 -0.88 -19.84 -13.12
N ARG A 398 -0.36 -20.09 -11.91
CA ARG A 398 -1.18 -20.55 -10.77
C ARG A 398 -2.20 -19.51 -10.31
N VAL A 399 -1.81 -18.24 -10.26
CA VAL A 399 -2.70 -17.13 -9.87
C VAL A 399 -3.73 -16.89 -10.97
N ALA A 400 -3.30 -16.91 -12.23
CA ALA A 400 -4.18 -16.75 -13.39
C ALA A 400 -5.27 -17.83 -13.44
N VAL A 401 -4.91 -19.11 -13.22
CA VAL A 401 -5.88 -20.22 -13.23
C VAL A 401 -6.81 -20.16 -12.01
N SER A 402 -6.26 -20.00 -10.80
CA SER A 402 -7.08 -20.03 -9.58
C SER A 402 -8.05 -18.87 -9.51
N PHE A 403 -7.56 -17.63 -9.64
CA PHE A 403 -8.39 -16.43 -9.51
C PHE A 403 -9.15 -16.09 -10.80
N GLY A 404 -8.66 -16.52 -11.96
CA GLY A 404 -9.37 -16.35 -13.23
C GLY A 404 -10.67 -17.14 -13.27
N ASN A 405 -10.65 -18.42 -12.84
CA ASN A 405 -11.86 -19.23 -12.73
C ASN A 405 -12.86 -18.64 -11.73
N THR A 406 -12.36 -18.16 -10.59
CA THR A 406 -13.20 -17.47 -9.59
C THR A 406 -13.83 -16.20 -10.15
N ALA A 407 -13.06 -15.37 -10.85
CA ALA A 407 -13.57 -14.15 -11.49
C ALA A 407 -14.68 -14.47 -12.50
N GLN A 408 -14.53 -15.54 -13.30
CA GLN A 408 -15.56 -15.96 -14.25
C GLN A 408 -16.81 -16.52 -13.56
N SER A 409 -16.65 -17.29 -12.47
CA SER A 409 -17.78 -17.78 -11.67
C SER A 409 -18.60 -16.62 -11.11
N TRP A 410 -17.94 -15.64 -10.48
CA TRP A 410 -18.60 -14.45 -9.96
C TRP A 410 -19.26 -13.62 -11.05
N LEU A 411 -18.62 -13.50 -12.22
CA LEU A 411 -19.18 -12.77 -13.34
C LEU A 411 -20.49 -13.42 -13.80
N THR A 412 -20.53 -14.74 -13.85
CA THR A 412 -21.75 -15.50 -14.16
C THR A 412 -22.84 -15.25 -13.11
N ILE A 413 -22.49 -15.25 -11.82
CA ILE A 413 -23.43 -14.96 -10.72
C ILE A 413 -23.99 -13.54 -10.84
N LEU A 414 -23.12 -12.54 -11.01
CA LEU A 414 -23.51 -11.12 -11.10
C LEU A 414 -24.34 -10.84 -12.35
N GLU A 415 -23.97 -11.39 -13.51
CA GLU A 415 -24.74 -11.24 -14.75
C GLU A 415 -26.10 -11.93 -14.66
N THR A 416 -26.19 -13.08 -13.99
CA THR A 416 -27.48 -13.76 -13.76
C THR A 416 -28.36 -12.94 -12.83
N ALA A 417 -27.81 -12.47 -11.70
CA ALA A 417 -28.53 -11.59 -10.78
C ALA A 417 -28.99 -10.29 -11.45
N GLN A 418 -28.13 -9.70 -12.30
CA GLN A 418 -28.47 -8.51 -13.07
C GLN A 418 -29.62 -8.77 -14.05
N ARG A 419 -29.65 -9.91 -14.75
CA ARG A 419 -30.77 -10.27 -15.64
C ARG A 419 -32.07 -10.43 -14.86
N THR A 420 -32.07 -11.14 -13.73
CA THR A 420 -33.25 -11.31 -12.88
C THR A 420 -33.75 -9.97 -12.33
N LEU A 421 -32.86 -9.10 -11.87
CA LEU A 421 -33.24 -7.77 -11.40
C LEU A 421 -33.81 -6.88 -12.52
N ASN A 422 -33.28 -6.98 -13.73
CA ASN A 422 -33.83 -6.27 -14.88
C ASN A 422 -35.25 -6.75 -15.22
N GLU A 423 -35.49 -8.07 -15.22
CA GLU A 423 -36.82 -8.65 -15.43
C GLU A 423 -37.81 -8.20 -14.33
N GLN A 424 -37.39 -8.24 -13.07
CA GLN A 424 -38.21 -7.78 -11.93
C GLN A 424 -38.47 -6.27 -11.97
N ALA A 425 -37.47 -5.47 -12.36
CA ALA A 425 -37.64 -4.02 -12.52
C ALA A 425 -38.60 -3.67 -13.67
N GLN A 426 -38.59 -4.45 -14.75
CA GLN A 426 -39.57 -4.31 -15.83
C GLN A 426 -40.98 -4.69 -15.36
N GLN A 427 -41.11 -5.67 -14.46
CA GLN A 427 -42.40 -6.06 -13.87
C GLN A 427 -42.91 -5.07 -12.83
N SER A 428 -42.03 -4.41 -12.05
CA SER A 428 -42.42 -3.42 -11.05
C SER A 428 -42.96 -2.12 -11.67
N LYS A 429 -42.72 -1.91 -12.97
CA LYS A 429 -43.20 -0.76 -13.75
C LYS A 429 -42.82 0.60 -13.13
N GLU A 430 -41.79 0.64 -12.28
CA GLU A 430 -41.29 1.89 -11.73
C GLU A 430 -40.73 2.77 -12.84
N ILE A 431 -40.91 4.08 -12.68
CA ILE A 431 -40.37 5.06 -13.61
C ILE A 431 -38.86 5.14 -13.40
N ARG A 432 -38.10 4.87 -14.45
CA ARG A 432 -36.63 4.96 -14.43
C ARG A 432 -36.20 6.39 -14.08
N GLN A 433 -35.34 6.53 -13.06
CA GLN A 433 -34.72 7.81 -12.75
C GLN A 433 -33.64 8.16 -13.78
N VAL A 434 -33.93 9.16 -14.61
CA VAL A 434 -33.08 9.58 -15.74
C VAL A 434 -32.53 10.99 -15.55
N TYR A 435 -32.94 11.69 -14.50
CA TYR A 435 -32.42 13.02 -14.19
C TYR A 435 -31.18 12.92 -13.30
N ILE A 436 -30.19 13.78 -13.57
CA ILE A 436 -28.93 13.86 -12.83
C ILE A 436 -28.77 15.31 -12.40
N ALA A 437 -29.10 15.60 -11.14
CA ALA A 437 -28.91 16.91 -10.55
C ALA A 437 -27.55 16.98 -9.83
N GLY A 438 -26.83 18.11 -10.01
CA GLY A 438 -25.66 18.49 -9.21
C GLY A 438 -24.33 18.18 -9.90
N ASN A 439 -24.09 16.91 -10.22
CA ASN A 439 -22.82 16.48 -10.82
C ASN A 439 -22.65 16.97 -12.26
N SER A 440 -21.41 17.25 -12.67
CA SER A 440 -21.11 17.48 -14.08
C SER A 440 -21.36 16.22 -14.89
N LEU A 441 -22.02 16.37 -16.04
CA LEU A 441 -22.40 15.25 -16.89
C LEU A 441 -21.16 14.71 -17.60
N ASP A 442 -20.89 13.42 -17.40
CA ASP A 442 -19.83 12.72 -18.11
C ASP A 442 -20.39 12.07 -19.40
N PRO A 443 -19.76 12.23 -20.57
CA PRO A 443 -20.20 11.61 -21.82
C PRO A 443 -20.37 10.08 -21.76
N GLU A 444 -19.54 9.38 -20.99
CA GLU A 444 -19.60 7.91 -20.91
C GLU A 444 -20.84 7.42 -20.14
N THR A 445 -21.22 8.15 -19.09
CA THR A 445 -22.32 7.77 -18.19
C THR A 445 -23.65 8.42 -18.59
N ALA A 446 -23.63 9.72 -18.88
CA ALA A 446 -24.83 10.52 -19.14
C ALA A 446 -25.29 10.45 -20.61
N LYS A 447 -24.43 10.01 -21.55
CA LYS A 447 -24.77 9.76 -22.97
C LYS A 447 -25.57 10.90 -23.62
N ASN A 448 -26.88 10.70 -23.82
CA ASN A 448 -27.76 11.65 -24.53
C ASN A 448 -28.43 12.68 -23.60
N ARG A 449 -28.15 12.65 -22.28
CA ARG A 449 -28.76 13.57 -21.29
C ARG A 449 -28.25 15.01 -21.41
N PHE A 450 -27.11 15.24 -22.07
CA PHE A 450 -26.62 16.60 -22.36
C PHE A 450 -27.36 17.17 -23.58
N LYS A 451 -28.28 18.11 -23.33
CA LYS A 451 -29.12 18.77 -24.34
C LYS A 451 -28.71 20.23 -24.56
N GLY A 452 -28.97 20.70 -25.79
CA GLY A 452 -28.73 22.08 -26.19
C GLY A 452 -27.25 22.46 -26.42
N ARG A 453 -26.97 23.77 -26.36
CA ARG A 453 -25.60 24.38 -26.43
C ARG A 453 -24.87 24.20 -27.76
N ARG A 454 -25.61 23.88 -28.82
CA ARG A 454 -25.04 23.65 -30.17
C ARG A 454 -24.45 24.92 -30.76
N ASP A 455 -25.05 26.05 -30.44
CA ASP A 455 -24.57 27.40 -30.74
C ASP A 455 -23.18 27.66 -30.18
N ILE A 456 -22.97 27.40 -28.87
CA ILE A 456 -21.68 27.61 -28.20
C ILE A 456 -20.60 26.70 -28.78
N PHE A 457 -20.90 25.42 -29.04
CA PHE A 457 -19.91 24.51 -29.65
C PHE A 457 -19.49 24.96 -31.05
N LYS A 458 -20.46 25.41 -31.87
CA LYS A 458 -20.17 25.95 -33.21
C LYS A 458 -19.35 27.24 -33.14
N GLU A 459 -19.63 28.11 -32.17
CA GLU A 459 -18.87 29.34 -31.98
C GLU A 459 -17.43 29.03 -31.52
N ILE A 460 -17.23 28.12 -30.56
CA ILE A 460 -15.90 27.65 -30.15
C ILE A 460 -15.14 27.06 -31.34
N GLU A 461 -15.78 26.19 -32.12
CA GLU A 461 -15.18 25.56 -33.30
C GLU A 461 -14.76 26.60 -34.35
N SER A 462 -15.66 27.53 -34.69
CA SER A 462 -15.42 28.62 -35.65
C SER A 462 -14.26 29.53 -35.22
N LEU A 463 -14.24 29.93 -33.94
CA LEU A 463 -13.19 30.80 -33.40
C LEU A 463 -11.83 30.09 -33.33
N THR A 464 -11.81 28.80 -32.98
CA THR A 464 -10.58 27.99 -32.92
C THR A 464 -9.96 27.81 -34.32
N LEU A 465 -10.80 27.70 -35.35
CA LEU A 465 -10.37 27.56 -36.74
C LEU A 465 -9.97 28.86 -37.44
N SER A 466 -10.21 30.02 -36.83
CA SER A 466 -9.89 31.29 -37.45
C SER A 466 -8.39 31.46 -37.70
N GLU A 467 -8.01 32.31 -38.66
CA GLU A 467 -6.59 32.54 -38.99
C GLU A 467 -5.77 33.05 -37.80
N GLN A 468 -6.43 33.80 -36.90
CA GLN A 468 -5.87 34.30 -35.65
C GLN A 468 -6.83 33.92 -34.51
N PRO A 469 -6.69 32.71 -33.95
CA PRO A 469 -7.57 32.25 -32.89
C PRO A 469 -7.49 33.18 -31.68
N PRO A 470 -8.61 33.78 -31.24
CA PRO A 470 -8.62 34.58 -30.02
C PRO A 470 -8.54 33.67 -28.79
N VAL A 471 -8.23 34.27 -27.65
CA VAL A 471 -8.46 33.63 -26.35
C VAL A 471 -9.95 33.48 -26.14
N LEU A 472 -10.42 32.32 -25.69
CA LEU A 472 -11.83 32.11 -25.40
C LEU A 472 -12.08 32.20 -23.90
N LEU A 473 -13.14 32.90 -23.50
CA LEU A 473 -13.62 32.92 -22.12
C LEU A 473 -15.05 32.41 -22.07
N LEU A 474 -15.25 31.19 -21.59
CA LEU A 474 -16.55 30.60 -21.32
C LEU A 474 -16.99 30.97 -19.90
N TYR A 475 -17.87 31.95 -19.77
CA TYR A 475 -18.32 32.42 -18.45
C TYR A 475 -19.82 32.22 -18.27
N GLY A 476 -20.27 32.09 -17.03
CA GLY A 476 -21.69 31.99 -16.71
C GLY A 476 -21.92 31.58 -15.27
N GLY A 477 -23.18 31.64 -14.82
CA GLY A 477 -23.56 31.31 -13.45
C GLY A 477 -23.11 29.90 -13.00
N ARG A 478 -23.07 29.67 -11.69
CA ARG A 478 -22.87 28.31 -11.16
C ARG A 478 -24.01 27.39 -11.64
N ARG A 479 -23.67 26.13 -11.89
CA ARG A 479 -24.62 25.08 -12.31
C ARG A 479 -25.33 25.32 -13.67
N THR A 480 -24.81 26.19 -14.54
CA THR A 480 -25.30 26.35 -15.94
C THR A 480 -24.79 25.28 -16.91
N GLY A 481 -23.89 24.40 -16.45
CA GLY A 481 -23.40 23.27 -17.22
C GLY A 481 -22.04 23.48 -17.92
N LYS A 482 -21.23 24.45 -17.47
CA LYS A 482 -19.91 24.77 -18.07
C LYS A 482 -18.97 23.56 -18.17
N THR A 483 -18.64 22.97 -17.03
CA THR A 483 -17.79 21.75 -16.97
C THR A 483 -18.38 20.61 -17.79
N SER A 484 -19.70 20.42 -17.76
CA SER A 484 -20.38 19.43 -18.62
C SER A 484 -20.18 19.72 -20.10
N ALA A 485 -20.30 20.98 -20.53
CA ALA A 485 -20.08 21.37 -21.93
C ALA A 485 -18.63 21.11 -22.36
N LEU A 486 -17.65 21.42 -21.49
CA LEU A 486 -16.24 21.12 -21.76
C LEU A 486 -15.97 19.62 -21.91
N LYS A 487 -16.58 18.78 -21.08
CA LYS A 487 -16.49 17.31 -21.19
C LYS A 487 -17.10 16.78 -22.49
N TYR A 488 -18.18 17.37 -22.97
CA TYR A 488 -18.85 16.99 -24.23
C TYR A 488 -18.20 17.59 -25.47
N LEU A 489 -17.33 18.58 -25.32
CA LEU A 489 -16.63 19.25 -26.41
C LEU A 489 -15.95 18.28 -27.40
N PRO A 490 -15.18 17.26 -26.97
CA PRO A 490 -14.55 16.28 -27.88
C PRO A 490 -15.52 15.51 -28.79
N TYR A 491 -16.79 15.42 -28.42
CA TYR A 491 -17.83 14.67 -29.13
C TYR A 491 -18.66 15.55 -30.07
N ARG A 492 -18.49 16.89 -29.97
CA ARG A 492 -19.34 17.88 -30.64
C ARG A 492 -18.58 18.74 -31.65
N ILE A 493 -17.25 18.71 -31.63
CA ILE A 493 -16.39 19.42 -32.58
C ILE A 493 -15.64 18.47 -33.52
N GLN A 494 -15.16 19.00 -34.61
CA GLN A 494 -14.36 18.30 -35.63
C GLN A 494 -13.03 17.70 -35.12
N ALA A 495 -12.48 16.76 -35.91
CA ALA A 495 -11.39 15.88 -35.53
C ALA A 495 -9.98 16.50 -35.39
N ASN A 496 -9.76 17.62 -36.07
CA ASN A 496 -8.49 18.37 -36.07
C ASN A 496 -8.30 19.21 -34.81
N ILE A 497 -9.37 19.51 -34.06
CA ILE A 497 -9.30 20.18 -32.76
C ILE A 497 -9.20 19.12 -31.67
N VAL A 498 -8.18 19.23 -30.83
CA VAL A 498 -7.91 18.36 -29.68
C VAL A 498 -8.21 19.14 -28.40
N PRO A 499 -9.43 19.04 -27.85
CA PRO A 499 -9.78 19.70 -26.60
C PRO A 499 -9.15 18.96 -25.42
N LEU A 500 -8.37 19.67 -24.61
CA LEU A 500 -7.66 19.15 -23.45
C LEU A 500 -8.19 19.85 -22.20
N LEU A 501 -9.07 19.16 -21.46
CA LEU A 501 -9.66 19.68 -20.24
C LEU A 501 -8.69 19.53 -19.06
N VAL A 502 -8.40 20.65 -18.40
CA VAL A 502 -7.59 20.75 -17.20
C VAL A 502 -8.42 21.44 -16.12
N ASP A 503 -8.61 20.76 -15.01
CA ASP A 503 -9.31 21.26 -13.83
C ASP A 503 -8.31 21.89 -12.86
N LEU A 504 -8.40 23.21 -12.70
CA LEU A 504 -7.49 23.98 -11.84
C LEU A 504 -7.91 23.98 -10.37
N GLN A 505 -9.03 23.35 -10.01
CA GLN A 505 -9.41 23.19 -8.61
C GLN A 505 -8.38 22.35 -7.85
N GLY A 506 -7.83 21.31 -8.48
CA GLY A 506 -6.74 20.50 -7.91
C GLY A 506 -5.40 21.23 -7.88
N ALA A 507 -5.20 22.20 -8.76
CA ALA A 507 -3.96 22.97 -8.87
C ALA A 507 -3.74 23.93 -7.68
N ALA A 508 -4.80 24.41 -7.03
CA ALA A 508 -4.71 25.19 -5.80
C ALA A 508 -4.07 24.41 -4.62
N SER A 509 -4.07 23.07 -4.68
CA SER A 509 -3.38 22.23 -3.68
C SER A 509 -1.86 22.24 -3.85
N ALA A 510 -1.36 22.65 -5.02
CA ALA A 510 0.07 22.72 -5.27
C ALA A 510 0.65 24.00 -4.66
N THR A 511 1.33 23.85 -3.53
CA THR A 511 2.04 24.95 -2.84
C THR A 511 3.33 25.40 -3.54
N THR A 512 3.70 24.74 -4.67
CA THR A 512 4.94 25.02 -5.39
C THR A 512 4.70 25.11 -6.90
N LEU A 513 5.49 25.94 -7.58
CA LEU A 513 5.44 26.11 -9.04
C LEU A 513 5.75 24.78 -9.78
N LYS A 514 6.66 23.98 -9.23
CA LYS A 514 6.96 22.63 -9.73
C LYS A 514 5.73 21.73 -9.67
N GLY A 515 5.09 21.66 -8.50
CA GLY A 515 3.90 20.83 -8.32
C GLY A 515 2.76 21.25 -9.25
N LEU A 516 2.58 22.56 -9.49
CA LEU A 516 1.63 23.07 -10.48
C LEU A 516 1.98 22.56 -11.88
N ALA A 517 3.23 22.68 -12.31
CA ALA A 517 3.66 22.27 -13.64
C ALA A 517 3.52 20.76 -13.88
N GLU A 518 3.89 19.93 -12.89
CA GLU A 518 3.71 18.48 -12.92
C GLU A 518 2.22 18.12 -13.00
N ASN A 519 1.38 18.78 -12.21
CA ASN A 519 -0.06 18.56 -12.22
C ASN A 519 -0.68 18.94 -13.58
N LEU A 520 -0.32 20.10 -14.14
CA LEU A 520 -0.77 20.53 -15.47
C LEU A 520 -0.38 19.52 -16.56
N ALA A 521 0.88 19.07 -16.59
CA ALA A 521 1.33 18.08 -17.57
C ALA A 521 0.58 16.75 -17.43
N GLN A 522 0.40 16.26 -16.20
CA GLN A 522 -0.32 15.02 -15.94
C GLN A 522 -1.78 15.13 -16.40
N GLN A 523 -2.47 16.23 -16.06
CA GLN A 523 -3.85 16.45 -16.48
C GLN A 523 -3.99 16.54 -18.00
N ILE A 524 -3.08 17.22 -18.70
CA ILE A 524 -3.06 17.28 -20.17
C ILE A 524 -2.91 15.88 -20.78
N ILE A 525 -1.99 15.07 -20.25
CA ILE A 525 -1.76 13.70 -20.71
C ILE A 525 -2.98 12.82 -20.45
N GLU A 526 -3.59 12.92 -19.27
CA GLU A 526 -4.80 12.17 -18.92
C GLU A 526 -6.00 12.58 -19.78
N ALA A 527 -6.19 13.89 -20.00
CA ALA A 527 -7.23 14.40 -20.88
C ALA A 527 -7.08 13.83 -22.29
N ALA A 528 -5.86 13.82 -22.85
CA ALA A 528 -5.58 13.26 -24.17
C ALA A 528 -5.86 11.75 -24.26
N ARG A 529 -5.66 11.00 -23.17
CA ARG A 529 -5.97 9.55 -23.10
C ARG A 529 -7.46 9.27 -23.01
N ARG A 530 -8.24 10.17 -22.39
CA ARG A 530 -9.71 10.04 -22.24
C ARG A 530 -10.50 10.49 -23.47
N LEU A 531 -9.84 11.07 -24.47
CA LEU A 531 -10.51 11.46 -25.71
C LEU A 531 -11.10 10.23 -26.44
N PRO A 532 -12.24 10.40 -27.14
CA PRO A 532 -12.83 9.35 -27.99
C PRO A 532 -11.83 8.81 -29.03
N ARG A 533 -10.97 9.72 -29.50
CA ARG A 533 -9.81 9.42 -30.35
C ARG A 533 -8.56 9.58 -29.50
N ARG A 534 -8.04 8.46 -28.99
CA ARG A 534 -6.87 8.48 -28.11
C ARG A 534 -5.69 9.15 -28.79
N VAL A 535 -5.16 10.21 -28.17
CA VAL A 535 -3.93 10.87 -28.59
C VAL A 535 -2.85 10.54 -27.57
N TYR A 536 -1.77 9.92 -28.03
CA TYR A 536 -0.62 9.64 -27.18
C TYR A 536 0.29 10.86 -27.15
N LEU A 537 0.38 11.49 -25.98
CA LEU A 537 1.31 12.58 -25.71
C LEU A 537 2.56 12.02 -25.01
N PRO A 538 3.77 12.53 -25.32
CA PRO A 538 4.99 12.17 -24.61
C PRO A 538 4.92 12.67 -23.15
N ASN A 539 5.65 12.02 -22.25
CA ASN A 539 5.84 12.53 -20.89
C ASN A 539 6.88 13.67 -20.90
N PRO A 540 6.71 14.72 -20.10
CA PRO A 540 7.72 15.77 -19.98
C PRO A 540 8.98 15.25 -19.26
N ASP A 541 10.12 15.90 -19.50
CA ASP A 541 11.39 15.58 -18.86
C ASP A 541 11.37 16.02 -17.39
N ALA A 542 11.38 15.04 -16.48
CA ALA A 542 11.29 15.25 -15.04
C ALA A 542 12.48 16.05 -14.47
N ASN A 543 13.67 15.94 -15.06
CA ASN A 543 14.85 16.68 -14.59
C ASN A 543 14.71 18.16 -14.95
N LYS A 544 14.32 18.45 -16.19
CA LYS A 544 14.10 19.84 -16.64
C LYS A 544 12.95 20.51 -15.90
N LEU A 545 11.87 19.77 -15.63
CA LEU A 545 10.76 20.24 -14.80
C LEU A 545 11.18 20.59 -13.37
N ALA A 546 12.17 19.87 -12.81
CA ALA A 546 12.70 20.15 -11.48
C ALA A 546 13.61 21.39 -11.44
N GLU A 547 14.32 21.68 -12.53
CA GLU A 547 15.20 22.85 -12.65
C GLU A 547 14.40 24.14 -12.93
N ASP A 548 13.61 24.15 -14.02
CA ASP A 548 12.78 25.29 -14.39
C ASP A 548 11.44 24.82 -14.99
N PRO A 549 10.35 24.78 -14.19
CA PRO A 549 9.13 24.08 -14.57
C PRO A 549 8.44 24.61 -15.84
N PHE A 550 8.30 25.93 -16.00
CA PHE A 550 7.50 26.52 -17.09
C PHE A 550 8.24 26.53 -18.45
N PRO A 551 9.54 26.83 -18.54
CA PRO A 551 10.31 26.64 -19.77
C PRO A 551 10.40 25.17 -20.20
N ALA A 552 10.49 24.24 -19.23
CA ALA A 552 10.41 22.81 -19.51
C ALA A 552 9.05 22.43 -20.12
N LEU A 553 7.94 22.92 -19.55
CA LEU A 553 6.61 22.74 -20.13
C LEU A 553 6.49 23.37 -21.52
N GLN A 554 7.05 24.55 -21.75
CA GLN A 554 7.02 25.20 -23.07
C GLN A 554 7.72 24.34 -24.12
N THR A 555 8.89 23.79 -23.78
CA THR A 555 9.66 22.90 -24.66
C THR A 555 8.88 21.62 -24.96
N TRP A 556 8.20 21.07 -23.95
CA TRP A 556 7.35 19.89 -24.08
C TRP A 556 6.12 20.14 -24.97
N LEU A 557 5.43 21.27 -24.81
CA LEU A 557 4.29 21.65 -25.68
C LEU A 557 4.74 21.83 -27.13
N ALA A 558 5.93 22.41 -27.37
CA ALA A 558 6.50 22.54 -28.71
C ALA A 558 6.89 21.18 -29.32
N GLU A 559 7.26 20.18 -28.52
CA GLU A 559 7.45 18.80 -28.97
C GLU A 559 6.12 18.17 -29.40
N ILE A 560 5.06 18.38 -28.62
CA ILE A 560 3.70 17.91 -28.95
C ILE A 560 3.23 18.50 -30.29
N GLU A 561 3.43 19.80 -30.52
CA GLU A 561 3.07 20.47 -31.78
C GLU A 561 3.81 19.88 -33.00
N ARG A 562 5.09 19.57 -32.85
CA ARG A 562 5.92 18.98 -33.91
C ARG A 562 5.45 17.58 -34.27
N ASN A 563 5.11 16.77 -33.27
CA ASN A 563 4.64 15.39 -33.46
C ASN A 563 3.18 15.31 -33.97
N ASN A 564 2.41 16.39 -33.88
CA ASN A 564 1.00 16.44 -34.28
C ASN A 564 0.72 17.61 -35.23
N SER A 565 1.44 17.68 -36.34
CA SER A 565 1.47 18.87 -37.20
C SER A 565 0.11 19.29 -37.80
N GLY A 566 -0.81 18.35 -38.01
CA GLY A 566 -2.16 18.61 -38.56
C GLY A 566 -3.26 18.87 -37.53
N LYS A 567 -2.92 19.04 -36.25
CA LYS A 567 -3.91 19.24 -35.16
C LYS A 567 -3.74 20.60 -34.51
N GLN A 568 -4.85 21.16 -34.05
CA GLN A 568 -4.91 22.30 -33.13
C GLN A 568 -5.27 21.78 -31.74
N PHE A 569 -4.60 22.28 -30.71
CA PHE A 569 -4.84 21.91 -29.33
C PHE A 569 -5.62 23.03 -28.64
N LEU A 570 -6.79 22.70 -28.12
CA LEU A 570 -7.63 23.62 -27.37
C LEU A 570 -7.49 23.29 -25.88
N LEU A 571 -6.68 24.06 -25.17
CA LEU A 571 -6.44 23.87 -23.74
C LEU A 571 -7.56 24.56 -22.95
N CYS A 572 -8.46 23.74 -22.39
CA CYS A 572 -9.60 24.18 -21.60
C CYS A 572 -9.23 24.21 -20.12
N LEU A 573 -9.03 25.41 -19.57
CA LEU A 573 -8.70 25.66 -18.17
C LEU A 573 -9.99 25.95 -17.41
N ASP A 574 -10.52 24.94 -16.70
CA ASP A 574 -11.74 25.08 -15.88
C ASP A 574 -11.40 25.62 -14.49
N GLU A 575 -12.29 26.48 -13.96
CA GLU A 575 -12.11 27.22 -12.70
C GLU A 575 -10.79 28.01 -12.65
N TYR A 576 -10.50 28.77 -13.73
CA TYR A 576 -9.26 29.52 -13.88
C TYR A 576 -8.99 30.55 -12.78
N GLU A 577 -10.04 31.01 -12.09
CA GLU A 577 -9.94 31.94 -10.96
C GLU A 577 -9.03 31.40 -9.83
N ARG A 578 -8.85 30.06 -9.76
CA ARG A 578 -7.96 29.40 -8.81
C ARG A 578 -6.48 29.68 -9.05
N LEU A 579 -6.10 30.16 -10.24
CA LEU A 579 -4.72 30.57 -10.52
C LEU A 579 -4.30 31.78 -9.67
N SER A 580 -5.24 32.66 -9.31
CA SER A 580 -4.98 33.80 -8.42
C SER A 580 -4.45 33.32 -7.06
N GLU A 581 -5.06 32.27 -6.50
CA GLU A 581 -4.67 31.66 -5.22
C GLU A 581 -3.24 31.09 -5.29
N VAL A 582 -2.87 30.48 -6.42
CA VAL A 582 -1.51 29.96 -6.62
C VAL A 582 -0.49 31.10 -6.75
N VAL A 583 -0.84 32.20 -7.42
CA VAL A 583 0.02 33.38 -7.54
C VAL A 583 0.23 34.02 -6.16
N GLU A 584 -0.82 34.13 -5.35
CA GLU A 584 -0.72 34.62 -3.96
C GLU A 584 0.16 33.70 -3.10
N ALA A 585 -0.10 32.39 -3.12
CA ALA A 585 0.64 31.42 -2.32
C ALA A 585 2.12 31.31 -2.70
N THR A 586 2.45 31.41 -3.99
CA THR A 586 3.84 31.32 -4.47
C THR A 586 4.53 32.68 -4.58
N SER A 587 3.79 33.79 -4.43
CA SER A 587 4.25 35.16 -4.70
C SER A 587 4.92 35.33 -6.08
N SER A 588 4.56 34.48 -7.04
CA SER A 588 5.17 34.44 -8.38
C SER A 588 4.12 34.45 -9.47
N ARG A 589 4.29 35.34 -10.44
CA ARG A 589 3.45 35.42 -11.64
C ARG A 589 3.92 34.51 -12.77
N ALA A 590 4.89 33.62 -12.51
CA ALA A 590 5.41 32.67 -13.49
C ALA A 590 4.32 31.85 -14.23
N PRO A 591 3.25 31.34 -13.57
CA PRO A 591 2.18 30.62 -14.27
C PRO A 591 1.44 31.49 -15.30
N LEU A 592 1.16 32.75 -14.95
CA LEU A 592 0.47 33.69 -15.84
C LEU A 592 1.38 34.11 -17.00
N ASN A 593 2.67 34.33 -16.73
CA ASN A 593 3.67 34.62 -17.77
C ASN A 593 3.83 33.45 -18.76
N PHE A 594 3.76 32.21 -18.27
CA PHE A 594 3.75 31.03 -19.11
C PHE A 594 2.54 31.02 -20.05
N ILE A 595 1.33 31.25 -19.52
CA ILE A 595 0.10 31.36 -20.31
C ILE A 595 0.24 32.48 -21.35
N ARG A 596 0.77 33.65 -20.97
CA ARG A 596 1.01 34.76 -21.90
C ARG A 596 1.92 34.38 -23.05
N ASN A 597 3.01 33.68 -22.74
CA ASN A 597 3.99 33.21 -23.71
C ASN A 597 3.36 32.20 -24.69
N LEU A 598 2.50 31.29 -24.21
CA LEU A 598 1.73 30.39 -25.08
C LEU A 598 0.88 31.18 -26.09
N LEU A 599 0.15 32.20 -25.62
CA LEU A 599 -0.67 33.05 -26.48
C LEU A 599 0.11 33.79 -27.57
N GLN A 600 1.34 34.22 -27.27
CA GLN A 600 2.16 35.01 -28.19
C GLN A 600 2.92 34.15 -29.22
N HIS A 601 3.37 32.96 -28.82
CA HIS A 601 4.36 32.21 -29.60
C HIS A 601 3.87 30.87 -30.14
N GLN A 602 2.78 30.29 -29.59
CA GLN A 602 2.32 28.95 -29.97
C GLN A 602 0.98 28.98 -30.71
N ARG A 603 1.04 29.09 -32.04
CA ARG A 603 -0.15 29.24 -32.91
C ARG A 603 -1.10 28.04 -32.92
N LYS A 604 -0.66 26.85 -32.48
CA LYS A 604 -1.52 25.65 -32.44
C LYS A 604 -2.15 25.41 -31.08
N TRP A 605 -1.75 26.14 -30.05
CA TRP A 605 -2.34 26.06 -28.71
C TRP A 605 -3.31 27.24 -28.51
N ILE A 606 -4.60 26.94 -28.58
CA ILE A 606 -5.69 27.87 -28.29
C ILE A 606 -6.07 27.70 -26.82
N LEU A 607 -6.29 28.80 -26.11
CA LEU A 607 -6.72 28.76 -24.71
C LEU A 607 -8.22 29.04 -24.59
N LEU A 608 -8.89 28.22 -23.80
CA LEU A 608 -10.27 28.44 -23.35
C LEU A 608 -10.29 28.46 -21.83
N PHE A 609 -10.58 29.63 -21.26
CA PHE A 609 -10.80 29.80 -19.83
C PHE A 609 -12.28 29.56 -19.51
N SER A 610 -12.59 28.78 -18.48
CA SER A 610 -13.95 28.56 -18.00
C SER A 610 -14.07 28.98 -16.54
N GLY A 611 -15.04 29.85 -16.26
CA GLY A 611 -15.21 30.40 -14.92
C GLY A 611 -16.61 30.95 -14.65
N SER A 612 -16.79 31.47 -13.45
CA SER A 612 -18.04 32.03 -12.96
C SER A 612 -18.16 33.54 -13.19
N GLN A 613 -17.02 34.23 -13.29
CA GLN A 613 -16.93 35.68 -13.39
C GLN A 613 -16.68 36.14 -14.83
N GLU A 614 -17.18 37.34 -15.14
CA GLU A 614 -16.82 38.06 -16.37
C GLU A 614 -15.44 38.71 -16.19
N LEU A 615 -14.71 38.96 -17.29
CA LEU A 615 -13.45 39.72 -17.29
C LEU A 615 -13.51 41.04 -16.51
N SER A 616 -14.67 41.70 -16.50
CA SER A 616 -14.85 42.98 -15.80
C SER A 616 -14.91 42.86 -14.28
N GLU A 617 -15.12 41.65 -13.75
CA GLU A 617 -15.17 41.36 -12.31
C GLU A 617 -13.84 40.80 -11.78
N LEU A 618 -12.86 40.54 -12.67
CA LEU A 618 -11.53 40.05 -12.31
C LEU A 618 -10.61 41.17 -11.82
N ASP A 619 -9.57 40.78 -11.10
CA ASP A 619 -8.49 41.69 -10.72
C ASP A 619 -7.81 42.32 -11.95
N ASP A 620 -7.41 43.59 -11.82
CA ASP A 620 -6.88 44.40 -12.92
C ASP A 620 -5.73 43.73 -13.70
N TYR A 621 -4.91 42.92 -13.02
CA TYR A 621 -3.78 42.25 -13.68
C TYR A 621 -4.22 41.23 -14.74
N TRP A 622 -5.43 40.65 -14.66
CA TRP A 622 -5.93 39.71 -15.68
C TRP A 622 -6.09 40.38 -17.05
N SER A 623 -6.32 41.69 -17.08
CA SER A 623 -6.42 42.46 -18.32
C SER A 623 -5.13 42.44 -19.14
N ASP A 624 -3.97 42.30 -18.50
CA ASP A 624 -2.66 42.20 -19.15
C ASP A 624 -2.45 40.83 -19.83
N TYR A 625 -3.07 39.78 -19.29
CA TYR A 625 -2.90 38.41 -19.79
C TYR A 625 -3.96 38.05 -20.83
N LEU A 626 -5.20 38.51 -20.65
CA LEU A 626 -6.38 38.16 -21.45
C LEU A 626 -6.67 39.20 -22.56
N ILE A 627 -5.63 39.66 -23.25
CA ILE A 627 -5.77 40.58 -24.39
C ILE A 627 -6.38 39.84 -25.60
N ASN A 628 -7.34 40.47 -26.28
CA ASN A 628 -8.08 39.90 -27.42
C ASN A 628 -8.89 38.65 -27.06
N THR A 629 -9.52 38.67 -25.87
CA THR A 629 -10.40 37.59 -25.41
C THR A 629 -11.80 37.73 -25.96
N ARG A 630 -12.33 36.65 -26.53
CA ARG A 630 -13.72 36.52 -26.95
C ARG A 630 -14.52 35.85 -25.82
N ALA A 631 -15.43 36.61 -25.22
CA ALA A 631 -16.27 36.12 -24.14
C ALA A 631 -17.52 35.41 -24.69
N LEU A 632 -17.70 34.15 -24.30
CA LEU A 632 -18.81 33.27 -24.62
C LEU A 632 -19.65 33.07 -23.36
N ARG A 633 -20.86 33.65 -23.34
CA ARG A 633 -21.76 33.56 -22.18
C ARG A 633 -22.55 32.26 -22.20
N MET A 634 -22.48 31.49 -21.12
CA MET A 634 -23.32 30.34 -20.87
C MET A 634 -24.49 30.70 -19.94
N THR A 635 -25.64 30.96 -20.55
CA THR A 635 -26.92 31.29 -19.90
C THR A 635 -27.75 30.02 -19.65
N TYR A 636 -29.06 30.12 -19.37
CA TYR A 636 -29.99 29.00 -19.23
C TYR A 636 -30.27 28.31 -20.57
N LEU A 637 -30.96 27.16 -20.54
CA LEU A 637 -31.33 26.47 -21.78
C LEU A 637 -32.42 27.25 -22.51
N HIS A 638 -32.46 27.13 -23.83
CA HIS A 638 -33.65 27.56 -24.56
C HIS A 638 -34.86 26.72 -24.15
N GLU A 639 -36.05 27.28 -24.19
CA GLU A 639 -37.27 26.59 -23.76
C GLU A 639 -37.46 25.26 -24.49
N LEU A 640 -37.23 25.22 -25.81
CA LEU A 640 -37.31 23.99 -26.60
C LEU A 640 -36.28 22.93 -26.15
N GLU A 641 -35.08 23.35 -25.77
CA GLU A 641 -34.02 22.45 -25.26
C GLU A 641 -34.36 21.95 -23.85
N ALA A 642 -34.98 22.78 -23.01
CA ALA A 642 -35.47 22.39 -21.69
C ALA A 642 -36.65 21.42 -21.80
N ARG A 643 -37.60 21.66 -22.72
CA ARG A 643 -38.70 20.72 -23.02
C ARG A 643 -38.17 19.37 -23.49
N ASP A 644 -37.21 19.36 -24.41
CA ASP A 644 -36.53 18.13 -24.86
C ASP A 644 -35.84 17.41 -23.68
N LEU A 645 -35.21 18.15 -22.78
CA LEU A 645 -34.59 17.56 -21.58
C LEU A 645 -35.63 16.96 -20.61
N ILE A 646 -36.80 17.58 -20.44
CA ILE A 646 -37.87 17.11 -19.54
C ILE A 646 -38.65 15.94 -20.16
N GLN A 647 -38.92 15.96 -21.46
CA GLN A 647 -39.79 14.97 -22.09
C GLN A 647 -39.01 13.80 -22.67
N GLN A 648 -37.78 14.02 -23.13
CA GLN A 648 -36.93 13.01 -23.76
C GLN A 648 -35.46 13.14 -23.32
N PRO A 649 -35.15 13.02 -22.01
CA PRO A 649 -33.78 13.05 -21.50
C PRO A 649 -32.91 11.91 -22.04
N VAL A 650 -33.51 10.74 -22.29
CA VAL A 650 -32.88 9.56 -22.87
C VAL A 650 -33.79 8.94 -23.93
N GLU A 651 -33.23 8.11 -24.81
CA GLU A 651 -34.01 7.35 -25.79
C GLU A 651 -35.01 6.42 -25.08
N ASN A 652 -36.23 6.33 -25.62
CA ASN A 652 -37.32 5.51 -25.10
C ASN A 652 -37.76 5.84 -23.66
N PHE A 653 -37.68 7.11 -23.25
CA PHE A 653 -38.25 7.54 -21.98
C PHE A 653 -39.79 7.58 -22.04
N SER A 654 -40.45 7.12 -20.97
CA SER A 654 -41.91 7.10 -20.87
C SER A 654 -42.49 8.51 -20.82
N ASP A 655 -43.64 8.72 -21.46
CA ASP A 655 -44.37 9.99 -21.42
C ASP A 655 -45.10 10.16 -20.07
N ILE A 656 -44.34 10.59 -19.06
CA ILE A 656 -44.83 10.74 -17.69
C ILE A 656 -45.26 12.16 -17.34
N TYR A 657 -45.09 13.16 -18.21
CA TYR A 657 -45.41 14.55 -17.89
C TYR A 657 -46.60 15.06 -18.69
N GLU A 658 -47.59 15.64 -18.01
CA GLU A 658 -48.61 16.42 -18.71
C GLU A 658 -48.02 17.75 -19.22
N PRO A 659 -48.57 18.33 -20.30
CA PRO A 659 -48.09 19.63 -20.81
C PRO A 659 -48.08 20.73 -19.74
N THR A 660 -49.09 20.76 -18.87
CA THR A 660 -49.21 21.71 -17.76
C THR A 660 -48.10 21.54 -16.72
N ALA A 661 -47.65 20.31 -16.46
CA ALA A 661 -46.54 20.04 -15.57
C ALA A 661 -45.22 20.52 -16.17
N VAL A 662 -45.01 20.30 -17.48
CA VAL A 662 -43.82 20.79 -18.19
C VAL A 662 -43.77 22.32 -18.17
N ASP A 663 -44.89 22.98 -18.41
CA ASP A 663 -44.99 24.45 -18.38
C ASP A 663 -44.69 25.00 -16.98
N GLU A 664 -45.22 24.38 -15.92
CA GLU A 664 -44.94 24.75 -14.54
C GLU A 664 -43.44 24.56 -14.20
N ILE A 665 -42.81 23.45 -14.61
CA ILE A 665 -41.37 23.22 -14.42
C ILE A 665 -40.55 24.32 -15.10
N ILE A 666 -40.89 24.66 -16.35
CA ILE A 666 -40.21 25.71 -17.11
C ILE A 666 -40.35 27.06 -16.43
N GLN A 667 -41.56 27.40 -15.97
CA GLN A 667 -41.84 28.65 -15.27
C GLN A 667 -41.04 28.75 -13.97
N LEU A 668 -41.08 27.71 -13.13
CA LEU A 668 -40.42 27.67 -11.82
C LEU A 668 -38.90 27.74 -11.91
N THR A 669 -38.32 27.12 -12.94
CA THR A 669 -36.87 26.96 -13.08
C THR A 669 -36.24 27.96 -14.05
N ARG A 670 -37.04 28.65 -14.88
CA ARG A 670 -36.59 29.45 -16.05
C ARG A 670 -35.60 28.70 -16.94
N CYS A 671 -35.81 27.39 -17.14
CA CYS A 671 -34.94 26.55 -17.94
C CYS A 671 -33.48 26.49 -17.43
N GLN A 672 -33.24 26.81 -16.16
CA GLN A 672 -31.92 26.65 -15.55
C GLN A 672 -31.60 25.14 -15.45
N PRO A 673 -30.51 24.63 -16.08
CA PRO A 673 -30.30 23.20 -16.28
C PRO A 673 -30.34 22.36 -15.00
N TYR A 674 -29.74 22.84 -13.91
CA TYR A 674 -29.66 22.13 -12.64
C TYR A 674 -31.02 22.06 -11.94
N LEU A 675 -31.78 23.16 -11.91
CA LEU A 675 -33.10 23.24 -11.31
C LEU A 675 -34.11 22.42 -12.10
N VAL A 676 -34.05 22.43 -13.44
CA VAL A 676 -34.86 21.53 -14.28
C VAL A 676 -34.60 20.07 -13.91
N GLN A 677 -33.33 19.66 -13.87
CA GLN A 677 -32.94 18.29 -13.49
C GLN A 677 -33.39 17.94 -12.07
N LEU A 678 -33.23 18.86 -11.11
CA LEU A 678 -33.59 18.65 -9.71
C LEU A 678 -35.11 18.50 -9.53
N VAL A 679 -35.91 19.39 -10.12
CA VAL A 679 -37.37 19.31 -10.05
C VAL A 679 -37.85 18.02 -10.73
N CYS A 680 -37.35 17.71 -11.92
CA CYS A 680 -37.73 16.48 -12.62
C CYS A 680 -37.34 15.22 -11.83
N TYR A 681 -36.17 15.22 -11.19
CA TYR A 681 -35.74 14.14 -10.31
C TYR A 681 -36.74 13.91 -9.16
N GLU A 682 -37.11 14.98 -8.46
CA GLU A 682 -38.07 14.89 -7.34
C GLU A 682 -39.47 14.50 -7.78
N VAL A 683 -39.92 14.94 -8.96
CA VAL A 683 -41.21 14.51 -9.51
C VAL A 683 -41.21 13.00 -9.79
N VAL A 684 -40.13 12.46 -10.34
CA VAL A 684 -40.01 11.00 -10.56
C VAL A 684 -40.00 10.24 -9.22
N GLU A 685 -39.30 10.75 -8.20
CA GLU A 685 -39.32 10.13 -6.87
C GLU A 685 -40.70 10.18 -6.22
N LEU A 686 -41.44 11.28 -6.38
CA LEU A 686 -42.83 11.42 -5.94
C LEU A 686 -43.73 10.37 -6.60
N LEU A 687 -43.67 10.26 -7.93
CA LEU A 687 -44.47 9.27 -8.67
C LEU A 687 -44.11 7.84 -8.26
N ASN A 688 -42.83 7.50 -8.16
CA ASN A 688 -42.38 6.18 -7.73
C ASN A 688 -42.78 5.87 -6.28
N ARG A 689 -42.79 6.88 -5.39
CA ARG A 689 -43.29 6.73 -4.01
C ARG A 689 -44.78 6.42 -3.99
N ASP A 690 -45.57 7.07 -4.85
CA ASP A 690 -47.01 6.83 -4.96
C ASP A 690 -47.32 5.46 -5.59
N ILE A 691 -46.58 5.05 -6.62
CA ILE A 691 -46.67 3.72 -7.23
C ILE A 691 -46.38 2.63 -6.19
N ARG A 692 -45.28 2.76 -5.44
CA ARG A 692 -44.92 1.80 -4.37
C ARG A 692 -45.97 1.71 -3.26
N ARG A 693 -46.72 2.79 -3.01
CA ARG A 693 -47.80 2.85 -2.02
C ARG A 693 -49.17 2.49 -2.59
N ASN A 694 -49.24 2.02 -3.85
CA ASN A 694 -50.47 1.71 -4.57
C ASN A 694 -51.46 2.91 -4.63
N ARG A 695 -50.95 4.14 -4.66
CA ARG A 695 -51.76 5.37 -4.80
C ARG A 695 -51.97 5.78 -6.25
N ARG A 696 -51.07 5.37 -7.15
CA ARG A 696 -51.16 5.58 -8.60
C ARG A 696 -50.84 4.29 -9.33
N GLU A 697 -51.52 4.06 -10.45
CA GLU A 697 -51.20 2.96 -11.35
C GLU A 697 -49.95 3.28 -12.16
N ALA A 698 -49.02 2.33 -12.23
CA ALA A 698 -47.70 2.56 -12.82
C ALA A 698 -47.73 2.85 -14.34
N ASP A 699 -48.66 2.25 -15.09
CA ASP A 699 -48.74 2.40 -16.56
C ASP A 699 -49.35 3.74 -17.01
N THR A 700 -50.14 4.37 -16.14
CA THR A 700 -50.91 5.60 -16.45
C THR A 700 -50.49 6.79 -15.60
N ALA A 701 -49.54 6.60 -14.68
CA ALA A 701 -49.03 7.67 -13.83
C ALA A 701 -48.42 8.80 -14.66
N LYS A 702 -49.11 9.94 -14.66
CA LYS A 702 -48.59 11.21 -15.17
C LYS A 702 -48.40 12.20 -14.04
N ALA A 703 -47.35 13.01 -14.16
CA ALA A 703 -47.10 14.18 -13.34
C ALA A 703 -47.97 15.33 -13.83
N THR A 704 -48.68 15.93 -12.88
CA THR A 704 -49.52 17.12 -13.07
C THR A 704 -48.79 18.37 -12.56
N ALA A 705 -49.30 19.56 -12.90
CA ALA A 705 -48.78 20.80 -12.32
C ALA A 705 -48.89 20.85 -10.78
N GLN A 706 -49.85 20.13 -10.20
CA GLN A 706 -49.98 20.05 -8.74
C GLN A 706 -48.86 19.21 -8.12
N ASP A 707 -48.43 18.14 -8.79
CA ASP A 707 -47.31 17.29 -8.34
C ASP A 707 -45.99 18.09 -8.33
N VAL A 708 -45.80 18.95 -9.35
CA VAL A 708 -44.65 19.86 -9.42
C VAL A 708 -44.65 20.84 -8.24
N LYS A 709 -45.82 21.33 -7.83
CA LYS A 709 -45.96 22.21 -6.66
C LYS A 709 -45.73 21.47 -5.34
N GLU A 710 -46.17 20.22 -5.24
CA GLU A 710 -45.97 19.37 -4.06
C GLU A 710 -44.49 19.12 -3.77
N VAL A 711 -43.65 18.97 -4.80
CA VAL A 711 -42.21 18.70 -4.60
C VAL A 711 -41.39 19.93 -4.22
N ILE A 712 -41.94 21.16 -4.31
CA ILE A 712 -41.17 22.40 -4.07
C ILE A 712 -40.43 22.38 -2.72
N PRO A 713 -41.05 22.05 -1.58
CA PRO A 713 -40.33 22.02 -0.30
C PRO A 713 -39.13 21.06 -0.30
N VAL A 714 -39.30 19.88 -0.92
CA VAL A 714 -38.23 18.87 -1.04
C VAL A 714 -37.12 19.34 -1.98
N VAL A 715 -37.47 20.05 -3.06
CA VAL A 715 -36.51 20.66 -3.99
C VAL A 715 -35.68 21.74 -3.30
N LEU A 716 -36.30 22.58 -2.46
CA LEU A 716 -35.60 23.60 -1.68
C LEU A 716 -34.65 22.97 -0.65
N GLU A 717 -35.09 21.92 0.04
CA GLU A 717 -34.28 21.17 1.01
C GLU A 717 -33.08 20.50 0.33
N ARG A 718 -33.30 19.69 -0.73
CA ARG A 718 -32.22 18.98 -1.45
C ARG A 718 -31.32 19.91 -2.24
N GLY A 719 -31.85 21.06 -2.64
CA GLY A 719 -31.12 22.12 -3.34
C GLY A 719 -30.44 23.13 -2.42
N ASP A 720 -30.52 23.01 -1.07
CA ASP A 720 -30.09 24.06 -0.14
C ASP A 720 -28.67 24.55 -0.43
N GLN A 721 -27.73 23.65 -0.72
CA GLN A 721 -26.36 24.04 -1.02
C GLN A 721 -26.29 25.02 -2.21
N TYR A 722 -27.04 24.78 -3.29
CA TYR A 722 -27.06 25.67 -4.45
C TYR A 722 -27.60 27.05 -4.08
N PHE A 723 -28.74 27.09 -3.39
CA PHE A 723 -29.40 28.36 -3.04
C PHE A 723 -28.61 29.14 -1.99
N ARG A 724 -28.05 28.44 -0.99
CA ARG A 724 -27.20 29.03 0.05
C ARG A 724 -25.91 29.59 -0.54
N GLU A 725 -25.26 28.88 -1.46
CA GLU A 725 -24.07 29.40 -2.16
C GLU A 725 -24.42 30.64 -3.00
N LEU A 726 -25.55 30.61 -3.71
CA LEU A 726 -26.05 31.78 -4.45
C LEU A 726 -26.22 32.97 -3.50
N TRP A 727 -26.94 32.80 -2.38
CA TRP A 727 -27.17 33.86 -1.40
C TRP A 727 -25.88 34.36 -0.74
N LYS A 728 -24.97 33.46 -0.37
CA LYS A 728 -23.67 33.80 0.23
C LYS A 728 -22.76 34.56 -0.73
N SER A 729 -22.85 34.30 -2.04
CA SER A 729 -22.04 34.99 -3.06
C SER A 729 -22.45 36.45 -3.33
N LEU A 730 -23.62 36.87 -2.83
CA LEU A 730 -24.12 38.23 -3.00
C LEU A 730 -23.55 39.18 -1.94
N ALA A 731 -23.29 40.42 -2.33
CA ALA A 731 -22.89 41.48 -1.40
C ALA A 731 -24.08 41.91 -0.52
N ASP A 732 -23.81 42.55 0.62
CA ASP A 732 -24.90 42.96 1.52
C ASP A 732 -25.87 43.95 0.87
N SER A 733 -25.37 44.87 0.03
CA SER A 733 -26.22 45.76 -0.78
C SER A 733 -27.16 45.00 -1.72
N ASP A 734 -26.68 43.90 -2.29
CA ASP A 734 -27.43 43.05 -3.21
C ASP A 734 -28.55 42.33 -2.43
N ARG A 735 -28.21 41.76 -1.26
CA ARG A 735 -29.17 41.07 -0.37
C ARG A 735 -30.23 42.03 0.17
N SER A 736 -29.86 43.25 0.57
CA SER A 736 -30.81 44.27 1.03
C SER A 736 -31.81 44.67 -0.05
N LEU A 737 -31.38 44.79 -1.31
CA LEU A 737 -32.30 45.05 -2.42
C LEU A 737 -33.25 43.86 -2.65
N LEU A 738 -32.74 42.62 -2.63
CA LEU A 738 -33.57 41.43 -2.81
C LEU A 738 -34.63 41.30 -1.70
N ARG A 739 -34.28 41.60 -0.43
CA ARG A 739 -35.23 41.65 0.69
C ARG A 739 -36.35 42.67 0.44
N ARG A 740 -35.99 43.90 0.03
CA ARG A 740 -36.95 44.95 -0.30
C ARG A 740 -37.92 44.53 -1.40
N ILE A 741 -37.43 43.88 -2.45
CA ILE A 741 -38.25 43.36 -3.55
C ILE A 741 -39.26 42.31 -3.05
N ILE A 742 -38.86 41.41 -2.15
CA ILE A 742 -39.76 40.40 -1.55
C ILE A 742 -40.87 41.07 -0.74
N TYR A 743 -40.55 42.13 0.02
CA TYR A 743 -41.55 42.91 0.76
C TYR A 743 -42.41 43.85 -0.12
N GLY A 744 -42.22 43.82 -1.45
CA GLY A 744 -43.02 44.58 -2.41
C GLY A 744 -42.58 46.03 -2.61
N GLU A 745 -41.39 46.41 -2.15
CA GLU A 745 -40.84 47.75 -2.39
C GLU A 745 -40.30 47.89 -3.82
N THR A 746 -40.47 49.08 -4.39
CA THR A 746 -39.96 49.37 -5.74
C THR A 746 -38.50 49.85 -5.71
N PRO A 747 -37.64 49.35 -6.61
CA PRO A 747 -36.24 49.79 -6.66
C PRO A 747 -36.10 51.29 -6.97
N THR A 748 -35.14 51.95 -6.34
CA THR A 748 -34.90 53.39 -6.51
C THR A 748 -33.81 53.69 -7.55
N GLN A 749 -33.63 54.98 -7.89
CA GLN A 749 -32.56 55.42 -8.80
C GLN A 749 -31.14 55.05 -8.29
N GLN A 750 -30.95 54.96 -6.98
CA GLN A 750 -29.68 54.59 -6.36
C GLN A 750 -29.37 53.09 -6.55
N ASP A 751 -30.41 52.26 -6.76
CA ASP A 751 -30.28 50.82 -6.94
C ASP A 751 -29.88 50.43 -8.36
N LYS A 752 -29.83 51.37 -9.32
CA LYS A 752 -29.54 51.10 -10.74
C LYS A 752 -28.26 50.29 -10.97
N GLY A 753 -27.20 50.54 -10.20
CA GLY A 753 -25.95 49.78 -10.29
C GLY A 753 -26.13 48.32 -9.86
N VAL A 754 -26.81 48.11 -8.73
CA VAL A 754 -27.11 46.80 -8.14
C VAL A 754 -28.06 46.01 -9.04
N ILE A 755 -29.11 46.64 -9.58
CA ILE A 755 -30.04 46.03 -10.52
C ILE A 755 -29.29 45.52 -11.75
N ARG A 756 -28.45 46.35 -12.38
CA ARG A 756 -27.65 45.93 -13.54
C ARG A 756 -26.78 44.71 -13.23
N LYS A 757 -26.16 44.69 -12.06
CA LYS A 757 -25.35 43.55 -11.59
C LYS A 757 -26.20 42.29 -11.40
N LEU A 758 -27.34 42.39 -10.71
CA LEU A 758 -28.23 41.25 -10.44
C LEU A 758 -28.93 40.72 -11.70
N THR A 759 -29.30 41.58 -12.64
CA THR A 759 -29.82 41.18 -13.96
C THR A 759 -28.74 40.46 -14.78
N ARG A 760 -27.48 40.93 -14.75
CA ARG A 760 -26.37 40.22 -15.41
C ARG A 760 -26.14 38.83 -14.82
N LYS A 761 -26.30 38.68 -13.50
CA LYS A 761 -26.24 37.40 -12.79
C LYS A 761 -27.50 36.53 -12.94
N GLU A 762 -28.49 36.97 -13.74
CA GLU A 762 -29.73 36.23 -14.02
C GLU A 762 -30.60 35.99 -12.78
N ILE A 763 -30.48 36.85 -11.77
CA ILE A 763 -31.27 36.78 -10.52
C ILE A 763 -32.55 37.59 -10.64
N LEU A 764 -32.45 38.81 -11.18
CA LEU A 764 -33.59 39.70 -11.42
C LEU A 764 -33.94 39.79 -12.90
N THR A 765 -35.20 40.08 -13.19
CA THR A 765 -35.65 40.38 -14.55
C THR A 765 -34.96 41.63 -15.11
N PRO A 766 -34.98 41.86 -16.43
CA PRO A 766 -34.42 43.07 -17.04
C PRO A 766 -35.01 44.38 -16.49
N GLU A 767 -36.27 44.35 -16.05
CA GLU A 767 -36.96 45.47 -15.41
C GLU A 767 -36.47 45.73 -13.98
N GLY A 768 -35.83 44.74 -13.36
CA GLY A 768 -35.22 44.84 -12.02
C GLY A 768 -36.22 44.81 -10.86
N ASN A 769 -37.49 44.55 -11.12
CA ASN A 769 -38.59 44.59 -10.14
C ASN A 769 -39.05 43.21 -9.66
N ALA A 770 -38.59 42.14 -10.29
CA ALA A 770 -38.99 40.77 -9.94
C ALA A 770 -37.82 39.80 -10.07
N PHE A 771 -37.91 38.68 -9.35
CA PHE A 771 -36.98 37.58 -9.52
C PHE A 771 -37.19 36.94 -10.89
N GLN A 772 -36.08 36.66 -11.57
CA GLN A 772 -36.12 35.91 -12.81
C GLN A 772 -36.58 34.48 -12.55
N VAL A 773 -35.99 33.80 -11.56
CA VAL A 773 -36.24 32.39 -11.22
C VAL A 773 -37.14 32.26 -10.00
N PRO A 774 -38.41 31.81 -10.13
CA PRO A 774 -39.34 31.70 -9.01
C PRO A 774 -38.87 30.80 -7.86
N LEU A 775 -38.14 29.71 -8.13
CA LEU A 775 -37.58 28.87 -7.07
C LEU A 775 -36.56 29.61 -6.19
N VAL A 776 -35.78 30.53 -6.77
CA VAL A 776 -34.84 31.36 -6.01
C VAL A 776 -35.61 32.33 -5.10
N GLN A 777 -36.69 32.93 -5.60
CA GLN A 777 -37.57 33.76 -4.79
C GLN A 777 -38.13 32.98 -3.59
N LYS A 778 -38.71 31.79 -3.83
CA LYS A 778 -39.28 30.94 -2.78
C LYS A 778 -38.26 30.53 -1.72
N TYR A 779 -37.03 30.23 -2.12
CA TYR A 779 -35.96 29.94 -1.16
C TYR A 779 -35.66 31.13 -0.25
N ILE A 780 -35.55 32.33 -0.83
CA ILE A 780 -35.23 33.54 -0.05
C ILE A 780 -36.41 33.91 0.85
N GLU A 781 -37.66 33.76 0.38
CA GLU A 781 -38.86 33.90 1.22
C GLU A 781 -38.78 32.97 2.44
N GLN A 782 -38.51 31.68 2.24
CA GLN A 782 -38.35 30.71 3.33
C GLN A 782 -37.19 31.10 4.28
N LEU A 783 -36.04 31.52 3.74
CA LEU A 783 -34.90 31.94 4.54
C LEU A 783 -35.22 33.15 5.43
N LEU A 784 -36.04 34.08 4.93
CA LEU A 784 -36.47 35.28 5.68
C LEU A 784 -37.60 34.99 6.69
N GLU A 785 -38.34 33.89 6.53
CA GLU A 785 -39.29 33.41 7.54
C GLU A 785 -38.57 32.69 8.70
N GLU A 786 -37.39 32.12 8.44
CA GLU A 786 -36.54 31.43 9.44
C GLU A 786 -35.60 32.39 10.22
N GLU A 787 -35.31 33.57 9.68
CA GLU A 787 -34.58 34.68 10.34
C GLU A 787 -35.48 35.51 11.27
#